data_AF-A0A1G8B3N4-F1
#
_entry.id   AF-A0A1G8B3N4-F1
#
_cell.length_a   1.000
_cell.length_b   1.000
_cell.length_c   1.000
_cell.angle_alpha   90.00
_cell.angle_beta   90.00
_cell.angle_gamma   90.00
#
_symmetry.space_group_name_H-M   'P 1'
#
loop_
_entity.id
_entity.type
_entity.pdbx_description
1 polymer ?
#
loop_
_entity_poly.entity_id
_entity_poly.type
_entity_poly.pdbx_seq_one_letter_code
_entity_poly.pdbx_strand_id
1 'polypeptide(L)'
;MKHFFLTSFLLFCFLDLFSQNVTFEDPNFKNYLLSSICADLNNDGYPESVVDINNDGEIQISEAEAVFMLEINENCLATSAEGIAAFTNLNEILLENTNLTTIDLSFISQISELEISSNPNLTSISLGQLTSVTRHITFDLNPNLESIDLSNLITVGGRFVYRYNATTSNTTINLDLSSLTSIGSNLFITDNDSVLPMTIDLSNLVTVNQSMIINDNNILDIDLSNLTYIHGFRFRGNDTVTDLNLSNVVSNEMYITSSDEISIYSTSLETINFSSLEYSVERILIYNPGNIMDVNLSSFNNLSDGMNLNYDSPIISLPSFQNGSVSISGDVQQIELESLETGGVSVYTTNDDLNSINLNSLTDGGVYLNNNQLTELNLPNLVTASNLDVNYNSLTSINVPLLETIENFNLVENQLDNFELSNVTVSGTLNLSGNPLTNLNLHNNTIDRLSISNTGFSILDLSSSAVSRFSITNNLNLLYINIKNGHIMEPSIYSNAITLVNVPNLTYMCADADEIDFVTNLIPQSCNINTYCSFVPGGEFFVVEGENKFDSNSDGCDATDPIYPNLMYSISDGTVEGISISNINGSYSIPLEVGNYTITPNLLNDDYFSISPENISVNFPDESSPYTQDFCITPNGIKNDLQVYIIPLSAARPGFDSTYKIIYKNVGNTTLSGNVTLTFDDDLMDFVTSMPAITTNLSSVLTWEYTNLEPFENSSILVTMNLNTPTHPTFPLNNSDYISFQAIANPIADDETAVNNIMSLKQLVVNSFDPNDITCLEGPQIIESEVGRDVHYKIRFENTGSASAINIVVKTIIDETKFDITSLAPLDSSHSYITKIANSNEVEFIFENIELPFDDENNDGYVVFKIKTLPTLALGDTFESKADIFFDYNFPIITNTYSTEIVSERLNIDDVNRNDIQIYPNPVKDILRIKGTSSIQSISMYTLSGQLLLEQRENTNELDLSPLKDGIYILNLKTHFGEINKQIIK
;
A
#
# COMPACT_ATOMS: atom_id res chain seq x y z
N MET A 1 -66.81 62.52 74.43
CA MET A 1 -67.75 62.70 75.56
C MET A 1 -69.06 62.01 75.18
N LYS A 2 -69.44 60.91 75.87
CA LYS A 2 -70.77 60.20 75.92
C LYS A 2 -71.35 59.63 74.59
N HIS A 3 -71.59 58.33 74.37
CA HIS A 3 -72.43 57.27 74.98
C HIS A 3 -73.96 57.29 74.71
N PHE A 4 -74.44 56.13 74.20
CA PHE A 4 -75.74 55.41 74.38
C PHE A 4 -76.94 55.70 73.44
N PHE A 5 -77.37 54.73 72.58
CA PHE A 5 -78.41 53.65 72.74
C PHE A 5 -79.85 54.16 72.47
N LEU A 6 -80.85 53.48 71.87
CA LEU A 6 -81.06 52.14 71.28
C LEU A 6 -82.57 52.04 70.88
N THR A 7 -82.89 51.21 69.86
CA THR A 7 -84.15 50.43 69.62
C THR A 7 -85.49 51.15 69.36
N SER A 8 -86.45 50.66 68.58
CA SER A 8 -86.59 49.59 67.56
C SER A 8 -88.07 49.57 67.09
N PHE A 9 -88.30 49.20 65.82
CA PHE A 9 -89.40 48.37 65.28
C PHE A 9 -90.55 48.98 64.42
N LEU A 10 -90.49 48.61 63.12
CA LEU A 10 -91.53 48.36 62.07
C LEU A 10 -92.35 49.55 61.51
N LEU A 11 -92.59 49.69 60.19
CA LEU A 11 -93.11 48.70 59.22
C LEU A 11 -92.95 49.16 57.74
N PHE A 12 -92.48 48.25 56.87
CA PHE A 12 -92.68 48.06 55.42
C PHE A 12 -92.72 49.24 54.41
N CYS A 13 -91.72 49.26 53.52
CA CYS A 13 -91.89 49.31 52.06
C CYS A 13 -90.56 48.86 51.40
N PHE A 14 -90.43 47.57 51.09
CA PHE A 14 -89.47 47.08 50.10
C PHE A 14 -90.08 47.31 48.73
N LEU A 15 -89.36 48.01 47.84
CA LEU A 15 -89.57 47.94 46.40
C LEU A 15 -88.61 46.85 45.92
N ASP A 16 -89.17 45.77 45.36
CA ASP A 16 -88.41 44.78 44.62
C ASP A 16 -87.75 45.47 43.43
N LEU A 17 -86.41 45.50 43.44
CA LEU A 17 -85.61 45.71 42.24
C LEU A 17 -85.79 44.44 41.41
N PHE A 18 -86.59 44.48 40.35
CA PHE A 18 -86.57 43.43 39.34
C PHE A 18 -85.15 43.38 38.77
N SER A 19 -84.49 42.23 38.94
CA SER A 19 -83.29 41.91 38.18
C SER A 19 -83.65 41.92 36.69
N GLN A 20 -82.79 42.49 35.84
CA GLN A 20 -83.04 42.51 34.40
C GLN A 20 -82.69 41.14 33.84
N ASN A 21 -83.63 40.53 33.11
CA ASN A 21 -83.41 39.25 32.42
C ASN A 21 -82.69 39.49 31.09
N VAL A 22 -81.79 38.56 30.74
CA VAL A 22 -81.15 38.52 29.42
C VAL A 22 -82.18 38.07 28.39
N THR A 23 -82.24 38.76 27.24
CA THR A 23 -83.12 38.37 26.14
C THR A 23 -82.35 37.48 25.16
N PHE A 24 -82.94 36.33 24.81
CA PHE A 24 -82.39 35.39 23.83
C PHE A 24 -83.40 35.22 22.69
N GLU A 25 -82.96 35.45 21.46
CA GLU A 25 -83.82 35.33 20.26
C GLU A 25 -84.04 33.86 19.86
N ASP A 26 -83.05 32.98 20.08
CA ASP A 26 -83.17 31.54 19.85
C ASP A 26 -83.54 30.81 21.17
N PRO A 27 -84.77 30.25 21.29
CA PRO A 27 -85.19 29.53 22.49
C PRO A 27 -84.32 28.30 22.78
N ASN A 28 -83.71 27.67 21.76
CA ASN A 28 -82.84 26.52 21.98
C ASN A 28 -81.55 26.93 22.68
N PHE A 29 -81.04 28.14 22.43
CA PHE A 29 -79.86 28.66 23.12
C PHE A 29 -80.19 28.91 24.60
N LYS A 30 -81.30 29.60 24.89
CA LYS A 30 -81.77 29.79 26.28
C LYS A 30 -81.97 28.45 26.99
N ASN A 31 -82.67 27.50 26.37
CA ASN A 31 -82.92 26.19 26.98
C ASN A 31 -81.63 25.41 27.26
N TYR A 32 -80.64 25.52 26.39
CA TYR A 32 -79.33 24.92 26.62
C TYR A 32 -78.67 25.50 27.87
N LEU A 33 -78.64 26.83 28.01
CA LEU A 33 -78.07 27.52 29.17
C LEU A 33 -78.81 27.22 30.48
N LEU A 34 -80.11 26.94 30.43
CA LEU A 34 -80.93 26.56 31.59
C LEU A 34 -80.74 25.10 32.04
N SER A 35 -80.37 24.20 31.13
CA SER A 35 -80.49 22.74 31.37
C SER A 35 -79.22 21.93 31.18
N SER A 36 -78.22 22.47 30.49
CA SER A 36 -76.93 21.82 30.24
C SER A 36 -75.87 22.37 31.20
N ILE A 37 -75.04 21.48 31.75
CA ILE A 37 -73.81 21.88 32.44
C ILE A 37 -72.87 22.46 31.37
N CYS A 38 -72.74 23.78 31.36
CA CYS A 38 -72.04 24.53 30.32
C CYS A 38 -71.27 25.73 30.88
N ALA A 39 -71.45 26.09 32.15
CA ALA A 39 -70.89 27.27 32.75
C ALA A 39 -69.90 26.92 33.88
N ASP A 40 -68.73 27.57 33.87
CA ASP A 40 -67.81 27.64 35.00
C ASP A 40 -68.08 28.92 35.80
N LEU A 41 -68.40 28.77 37.09
CA LEU A 41 -68.69 29.87 38.00
C LEU A 41 -67.53 30.17 38.97
N ASN A 42 -66.51 29.31 38.99
CA ASN A 42 -65.41 29.36 39.95
C ASN A 42 -64.05 29.67 39.30
N ASN A 43 -64.00 29.66 37.96
CA ASN A 43 -62.84 29.92 37.11
C ASN A 43 -61.70 28.89 37.32
N ASP A 44 -62.04 27.60 37.44
CA ASP A 44 -61.09 26.48 37.44
C ASP A 44 -60.89 25.84 36.06
N GLY A 45 -61.64 26.28 35.05
CA GLY A 45 -61.54 25.85 33.66
C GLY A 45 -62.39 24.62 33.31
N TYR A 46 -63.32 24.21 34.19
CA TYR A 46 -64.24 23.11 33.93
C TYR A 46 -65.68 23.57 34.06
N PRO A 47 -66.61 23.16 33.18
CA PRO A 47 -68.02 23.51 33.34
C PRO A 47 -68.66 22.57 34.37
N GLU A 48 -69.17 23.13 35.47
CA GLU A 48 -69.78 22.39 36.56
C GLU A 48 -71.21 22.83 36.89
N SER A 49 -71.71 23.89 36.26
CA SER A 49 -73.06 24.44 36.50
C SER A 49 -73.85 24.73 35.22
N VAL A 50 -75.17 24.85 35.38
CA VAL A 50 -76.04 25.58 34.45
C VAL A 50 -75.90 27.09 34.71
N VAL A 51 -76.35 27.92 33.77
CA VAL A 51 -76.30 29.39 33.94
C VAL A 51 -77.38 29.91 34.91
N ASP A 52 -78.54 29.25 34.98
CA ASP A 52 -79.63 29.62 35.91
C ASP A 52 -79.29 29.17 37.34
N ILE A 53 -78.63 30.04 38.09
CA ILE A 53 -78.10 29.78 39.44
C ILE A 53 -79.24 29.67 40.45
N ASN A 54 -80.30 30.46 40.26
CA ASN A 54 -81.42 30.51 41.19
C ASN A 54 -82.56 29.52 40.86
N ASN A 55 -82.49 28.89 39.68
CA ASN A 55 -83.42 27.90 39.13
C ASN A 55 -84.87 28.42 39.00
N ASP A 56 -85.05 29.67 38.59
CA ASP A 56 -86.35 30.30 38.35
C ASP A 56 -86.82 30.21 36.88
N GLY A 57 -86.01 29.63 36.00
CA GLY A 57 -86.30 29.41 34.59
C GLY A 57 -86.02 30.61 33.69
N GLU A 58 -85.46 31.69 34.25
CA GLU A 58 -85.00 32.88 33.53
C GLU A 58 -83.52 33.12 33.82
N ILE A 59 -82.76 33.63 32.85
CA ILE A 59 -81.35 34.00 33.08
C ILE A 59 -81.29 35.49 33.33
N GLN A 60 -80.85 35.89 34.52
CA GLN A 60 -80.65 37.29 34.86
C GLN A 60 -79.26 37.80 34.47
N ILE A 61 -79.12 39.11 34.28
CA ILE A 61 -77.80 39.73 33.98
C ILE A 61 -76.77 39.34 35.04
N SER A 62 -77.14 39.32 36.32
CA SER A 62 -76.23 38.91 37.41
C SER A 62 -75.77 37.46 37.33
N GLU A 63 -76.57 36.58 36.71
CA GLU A 63 -76.21 35.17 36.52
C GLU A 63 -75.27 35.03 35.32
N ALA A 64 -75.55 35.72 34.21
CA ALA A 64 -74.64 35.78 33.06
C ALA A 64 -73.27 36.41 33.43
N GLU A 65 -73.26 37.45 34.28
CA GLU A 65 -72.04 38.07 34.82
C GLU A 65 -71.26 37.14 35.76
N ALA A 66 -71.86 36.09 36.31
CA ALA A 66 -71.16 35.16 37.21
C ALA A 66 -70.38 34.07 36.48
N VAL A 67 -70.54 33.95 35.15
CA VAL A 67 -69.92 32.90 34.34
C VAL A 67 -68.54 33.36 33.83
N PHE A 68 -67.53 32.53 34.09
CA PHE A 68 -66.15 32.73 33.65
C PHE A 68 -65.78 31.88 32.44
N MET A 69 -66.40 30.71 32.24
CA MET A 69 -66.24 29.92 31.03
C MET A 69 -67.59 29.45 30.51
N LEU A 70 -67.76 29.46 29.19
CA LEU A 70 -68.94 28.89 28.54
C LEU A 70 -68.55 27.83 27.49
N GLU A 71 -69.02 26.60 27.69
CA GLU A 71 -68.93 25.50 26.73
C GLU A 71 -70.25 25.36 25.97
N ILE A 72 -70.21 25.46 24.65
CA ILE A 72 -71.35 25.23 23.76
C ILE A 72 -70.96 24.10 22.81
N ASN A 73 -71.58 22.94 23.01
CA ASN A 73 -71.26 21.72 22.26
C ASN A 73 -72.45 21.21 21.41
N GLU A 74 -72.36 19.99 20.88
CA GLU A 74 -73.37 19.38 19.99
C GLU A 74 -74.77 19.27 20.61
N ASN A 75 -74.87 19.35 21.94
CA ASN A 75 -76.15 19.32 22.64
C ASN A 75 -76.91 20.65 22.51
N CYS A 76 -76.26 21.73 22.06
CA CYS A 76 -76.90 23.00 21.76
C CYS A 76 -77.49 22.98 20.33
N LEU A 77 -78.81 22.85 20.23
CA LEU A 77 -79.53 22.86 18.94
C LEU A 77 -79.81 24.28 18.39
N ALA A 78 -79.17 25.30 18.99
CA ALA A 78 -79.34 26.67 18.56
C ALA A 78 -78.70 26.93 17.20
N THR A 79 -79.29 27.88 16.47
CA THR A 79 -78.77 28.43 15.21
C THR A 79 -78.26 29.85 15.35
N SER A 80 -78.62 30.52 16.46
CA SER A 80 -78.12 31.83 16.89
C SER A 80 -77.78 31.80 18.39
N ALA A 81 -76.63 32.39 18.75
CA ALA A 81 -76.21 32.61 20.13
C ALA A 81 -76.49 34.06 20.60
N GLU A 82 -77.44 34.75 19.97
CA GLU A 82 -77.83 36.11 20.37
C GLU A 82 -78.29 36.15 21.83
N GLY A 83 -77.68 37.06 22.60
CA GLY A 83 -77.75 37.11 24.06
C GLY A 83 -76.43 36.79 24.76
N ILE A 84 -75.44 36.20 24.05
CA ILE A 84 -74.11 35.89 24.60
C ILE A 84 -73.33 37.13 25.07
N ALA A 85 -73.63 38.32 24.54
CA ALA A 85 -73.01 39.57 24.98
C ALA A 85 -73.35 39.97 26.43
N ALA A 86 -74.34 39.32 27.07
CA ALA A 86 -74.65 39.53 28.48
C ALA A 86 -73.63 38.91 29.44
N PHE A 87 -72.77 38.00 28.96
CA PHE A 87 -71.77 37.30 29.75
C PHE A 87 -70.46 38.10 29.78
N THR A 88 -70.45 39.23 30.49
CA THR A 88 -69.36 40.21 30.40
C THR A 88 -68.05 39.81 31.09
N ASN A 89 -68.06 38.76 31.91
CA ASN A 89 -66.89 38.27 32.67
C ASN A 89 -66.28 36.98 32.08
N LEU A 90 -66.68 36.59 30.86
CA LEU A 90 -66.11 35.43 30.19
C LEU A 90 -64.60 35.56 30.02
N ASN A 91 -63.91 34.56 30.52
CA ASN A 91 -62.48 34.35 30.42
C ASN A 91 -62.15 33.19 29.48
N GLU A 92 -63.07 32.24 29.27
CA GLU A 92 -62.87 31.12 28.33
C GLU A 92 -64.15 30.82 27.55
N ILE A 93 -64.04 30.52 26.26
CA ILE A 93 -65.17 30.11 25.41
C ILE A 93 -64.75 28.90 24.60
N LEU A 94 -65.52 27.82 24.72
CA LEU A 94 -65.36 26.59 23.94
C LEU A 94 -66.62 26.37 23.12
N LEU A 95 -66.50 26.43 21.79
CA LEU A 95 -67.59 26.27 20.84
C LEU A 95 -67.29 25.10 19.90
N GLU A 96 -67.87 23.93 20.18
CA GLU A 96 -67.60 22.70 19.44
C GLU A 96 -68.86 22.10 18.81
N ASN A 97 -68.79 21.61 17.57
CA ASN A 97 -69.86 20.78 16.96
C ASN A 97 -71.26 21.42 16.96
N THR A 98 -71.36 22.74 16.81
CA THR A 98 -72.66 23.45 16.89
C THR A 98 -73.36 23.62 15.53
N ASN A 99 -74.65 24.01 15.60
CA ASN A 99 -75.45 24.39 14.43
C ASN A 99 -75.49 25.92 14.20
N LEU A 100 -74.64 26.68 14.88
CA LEU A 100 -74.56 28.12 14.71
C LEU A 100 -74.11 28.46 13.29
N THR A 101 -74.75 29.47 12.71
CA THR A 101 -74.37 30.00 11.39
C THR A 101 -73.45 31.22 11.51
N THR A 102 -73.60 31.99 12.59
CA THR A 102 -72.76 33.15 12.92
C THR A 102 -72.60 33.25 14.43
N ILE A 103 -71.52 33.89 14.89
CA ILE A 103 -71.35 34.25 16.29
C ILE A 103 -70.73 35.65 16.41
N ASP A 104 -71.35 36.49 17.24
CA ASP A 104 -70.86 37.85 17.54
C ASP A 104 -70.21 37.88 18.92
N LEU A 105 -68.88 37.93 18.93
CA LEU A 105 -68.03 38.05 20.12
C LEU A 105 -67.34 39.42 20.17
N SER A 106 -67.87 40.42 19.46
CA SER A 106 -67.26 41.76 19.36
C SER A 106 -67.22 42.53 20.69
N PHE A 107 -67.89 42.03 21.73
CA PHE A 107 -67.84 42.58 23.08
C PHE A 107 -66.59 42.13 23.88
N ILE A 108 -65.84 41.14 23.37
CA ILE A 108 -64.66 40.58 24.05
C ILE A 108 -63.42 41.34 23.61
N SER A 109 -62.77 42.02 24.57
CA SER A 109 -61.50 42.74 24.31
C SER A 109 -60.25 41.96 24.74
N GLN A 110 -60.40 41.06 25.71
CA GLN A 110 -59.37 40.13 26.20
C GLN A 110 -60.02 38.82 26.64
N ILE A 111 -59.35 37.70 26.43
CA ILE A 111 -59.82 36.37 26.86
C ILE A 111 -58.62 35.48 27.23
N SER A 112 -58.81 34.49 28.09
CA SER A 112 -57.80 33.49 28.37
C SER A 112 -57.72 32.44 27.27
N GLU A 113 -58.85 31.83 26.92
CA GLU A 113 -58.91 30.76 25.93
C GLU A 113 -60.14 30.92 25.02
N LEU A 114 -59.94 30.87 23.71
CA LEU A 114 -61.01 30.90 22.71
C LEU A 114 -60.84 29.70 21.78
N GLU A 115 -61.74 28.73 21.87
CA GLU A 115 -61.76 27.57 20.99
C GLU A 115 -63.07 27.53 20.21
N ILE A 116 -62.97 27.55 18.88
CA ILE A 116 -64.08 27.40 17.95
C ILE A 116 -63.72 26.27 16.99
N SER A 117 -64.24 25.08 17.28
CA SER A 117 -63.82 23.84 16.63
C SER A 117 -65.00 23.06 16.03
N SER A 118 -64.82 22.43 14.88
CA SER A 118 -65.80 21.49 14.31
C SER A 118 -67.20 22.08 14.06
N ASN A 119 -67.32 23.35 13.65
CA ASN A 119 -68.62 23.98 13.37
C ASN A 119 -68.89 24.03 11.85
N PRO A 120 -69.56 23.02 11.26
CA PRO A 120 -69.69 22.91 9.81
C PRO A 120 -70.60 23.96 9.18
N ASN A 121 -71.49 24.62 9.94
CA ASN A 121 -72.43 25.60 9.42
C ASN A 121 -72.00 27.05 9.66
N LEU A 122 -70.91 27.27 10.39
CA LEU A 122 -70.46 28.60 10.81
C LEU A 122 -69.80 29.33 9.62
N THR A 123 -70.32 30.49 9.25
CA THR A 123 -69.84 31.28 8.11
C THR A 123 -69.12 32.56 8.49
N SER A 124 -69.36 33.10 9.69
CA SER A 124 -68.67 34.30 10.17
C SER A 124 -68.54 34.35 11.68
N ILE A 125 -67.43 34.92 12.14
CA ILE A 125 -67.11 35.17 13.55
C ILE A 125 -66.70 36.63 13.69
N SER A 126 -67.40 37.39 14.54
CA SER A 126 -67.05 38.79 14.81
C SER A 126 -66.21 38.91 16.08
N LEU A 127 -64.96 39.35 15.97
CA LEU A 127 -63.99 39.51 17.08
C LEU A 127 -63.37 40.92 17.13
N GLY A 128 -64.00 41.91 16.50
CA GLY A 128 -63.38 43.21 16.18
C GLY A 128 -62.91 44.08 17.36
N GLN A 129 -63.03 43.67 18.63
CA GLN A 129 -62.41 44.34 19.78
C GLN A 129 -61.31 43.51 20.46
N LEU A 130 -61.10 42.26 20.06
CA LEU A 130 -60.17 41.34 20.70
C LEU A 130 -58.73 41.82 20.47
N THR A 131 -58.05 42.21 21.55
CA THR A 131 -56.67 42.72 21.51
C THR A 131 -55.65 41.75 22.07
N SER A 132 -56.04 40.83 22.96
CA SER A 132 -55.11 39.86 23.53
C SER A 132 -55.79 38.57 23.98
N VAL A 133 -55.13 37.44 23.75
CA VAL A 133 -55.49 36.12 24.30
C VAL A 133 -54.38 35.66 25.24
N THR A 134 -54.64 35.32 26.50
CA THR A 134 -53.55 34.97 27.44
C THR A 134 -53.06 33.54 27.35
N ARG A 135 -53.90 32.59 26.91
CA ARG A 135 -53.53 31.18 26.66
C ARG A 135 -53.65 30.84 25.17
N HIS A 136 -54.74 30.20 24.74
CA HIS A 136 -54.81 29.61 23.40
C HIS A 136 -55.97 30.20 22.62
N ILE A 137 -55.75 30.40 21.31
CA ILE A 137 -56.82 30.72 20.36
C ILE A 137 -56.81 29.66 19.25
N THR A 138 -57.95 29.02 19.06
CA THR A 138 -58.10 27.87 18.16
C THR A 138 -59.33 28.06 17.28
N PHE A 139 -59.13 28.03 15.98
CA PHE A 139 -60.15 27.87 14.96
C PHE A 139 -59.82 26.61 14.18
N ASP A 140 -60.57 25.53 14.40
CA ASP A 140 -60.29 24.22 13.78
C ASP A 140 -61.54 23.64 13.13
N LEU A 141 -61.42 23.01 11.97
CA LEU A 141 -62.53 22.28 11.33
C LEU A 141 -63.82 23.10 11.15
N ASN A 142 -63.72 24.39 10.74
CA ASN A 142 -64.87 25.21 10.37
C ASN A 142 -64.90 25.46 8.85
N PRO A 143 -65.26 24.44 8.03
CA PRO A 143 -65.05 24.45 6.58
C PRO A 143 -65.80 25.54 5.82
N ASN A 144 -66.88 26.09 6.38
CA ASN A 144 -67.68 27.16 5.76
C ASN A 144 -67.36 28.57 6.29
N LEU A 145 -66.35 28.74 7.15
CA LEU A 145 -66.02 30.02 7.78
C LEU A 145 -65.42 31.01 6.76
N GLU A 146 -66.23 31.91 6.19
CA GLU A 146 -65.80 32.84 5.14
C GLU A 146 -65.10 34.10 5.67
N SER A 147 -65.39 34.52 6.90
CA SER A 147 -64.81 35.76 7.46
C SER A 147 -64.54 35.66 8.95
N ILE A 148 -63.36 36.12 9.33
CA ILE A 148 -62.92 36.32 10.70
C ILE A 148 -62.09 37.61 10.76
N ASP A 149 -62.46 38.54 11.64
CA ASP A 149 -61.72 39.79 11.84
C ASP A 149 -60.86 39.70 13.11
N LEU A 150 -59.55 39.51 12.91
CA LEU A 150 -58.53 39.52 13.96
C LEU A 150 -57.60 40.75 13.84
N SER A 151 -58.01 41.78 13.09
CA SER A 151 -57.18 42.94 12.77
C SER A 151 -56.72 43.73 14.01
N ASN A 152 -57.41 43.60 15.16
CA ASN A 152 -57.05 44.23 16.42
C ASN A 152 -56.27 43.33 17.38
N LEU A 153 -56.05 42.04 17.06
CA LEU A 153 -55.36 41.10 17.93
C LEU A 153 -53.86 41.42 17.97
N ILE A 154 -53.34 41.80 19.14
CA ILE A 154 -51.96 42.23 19.34
C ILE A 154 -51.07 41.10 19.87
N THR A 155 -51.57 40.29 20.81
CA THR A 155 -50.76 39.25 21.48
C THR A 155 -51.55 37.97 21.75
N VAL A 156 -50.91 36.82 21.58
CA VAL A 156 -51.38 35.51 22.05
C VAL A 156 -50.34 34.93 23.01
N GLY A 157 -50.70 34.67 24.26
CA GLY A 157 -49.75 34.20 25.28
C GLY A 157 -49.36 32.71 25.15
N GLY A 158 -50.15 31.93 24.42
CA GLY A 158 -49.90 30.52 24.12
C GLY A 158 -49.95 30.25 22.62
N ARG A 159 -50.79 29.30 22.18
CA ARG A 159 -50.80 28.79 20.80
C ARG A 159 -51.87 29.48 19.97
N PHE A 160 -51.58 29.77 18.71
CA PHE A 160 -52.55 30.21 17.72
C PHE A 160 -52.75 29.07 16.72
N VAL A 161 -53.98 28.59 16.55
CA VAL A 161 -54.33 27.52 15.60
C VAL A 161 -55.42 28.03 14.66
N TYR A 162 -55.16 27.97 13.37
CA TYR A 162 -56.13 28.19 12.30
C TYR A 162 -56.00 27.07 11.28
N ARG A 163 -56.88 26.06 11.38
CA ARG A 163 -56.78 24.82 10.60
C ARG A 163 -58.11 24.34 10.06
N TYR A 164 -58.11 23.75 8.85
CA TYR A 164 -59.29 23.22 8.17
C TYR A 164 -60.47 24.22 8.11
N ASN A 165 -60.19 25.51 8.02
CA ASN A 165 -61.20 26.55 7.90
C ASN A 165 -61.41 26.94 6.45
N ALA A 166 -62.64 27.35 6.12
CA ALA A 166 -63.02 27.86 4.80
C ALA A 166 -62.76 26.93 3.59
N THR A 167 -62.48 25.65 3.83
CA THR A 167 -62.11 24.63 2.82
C THR A 167 -63.21 24.31 1.80
N THR A 168 -64.48 24.65 2.09
CA THR A 168 -65.60 24.51 1.14
C THR A 168 -66.05 25.85 0.54
N SER A 169 -65.39 26.96 0.88
CA SER A 169 -65.71 28.28 0.35
C SER A 169 -65.24 28.47 -1.09
N ASN A 170 -66.00 29.25 -1.87
CA ASN A 170 -65.63 29.70 -3.21
C ASN A 170 -65.20 31.18 -3.22
N THR A 171 -64.89 31.77 -2.06
CA THR A 171 -64.45 33.16 -1.90
C THR A 171 -62.99 33.23 -1.45
N THR A 172 -62.33 34.35 -1.72
CA THR A 172 -60.97 34.62 -1.20
C THR A 172 -61.03 34.71 0.32
N ILE A 173 -60.21 33.90 0.99
CA ILE A 173 -60.07 33.91 2.45
C ILE A 173 -59.08 35.01 2.82
N ASN A 174 -59.48 35.90 3.73
CA ASN A 174 -58.60 36.93 4.30
C ASN A 174 -58.43 36.70 5.80
N LEU A 175 -57.22 36.31 6.21
CA LEU A 175 -56.82 36.23 7.61
C LEU A 175 -55.97 37.45 7.96
N ASP A 176 -56.65 38.51 8.40
CA ASP A 176 -56.02 39.76 8.82
C ASP A 176 -55.47 39.63 10.25
N LEU A 177 -54.15 39.51 10.37
CA LEU A 177 -53.40 39.50 11.63
C LEU A 177 -52.47 40.70 11.70
N SER A 178 -52.82 41.80 11.02
CA SER A 178 -51.95 42.96 10.83
C SER A 178 -51.54 43.65 12.14
N SER A 179 -52.26 43.50 13.26
CA SER A 179 -51.82 44.02 14.57
C SER A 179 -51.02 43.05 15.41
N LEU A 180 -50.91 41.78 15.01
CA LEU A 180 -50.33 40.72 15.83
C LEU A 180 -48.82 40.89 15.92
N THR A 181 -48.29 41.01 17.14
CA THR A 181 -46.86 41.25 17.40
C THR A 181 -46.15 40.06 18.05
N SER A 182 -46.86 39.24 18.85
CA SER A 182 -46.22 38.13 19.58
C SER A 182 -47.14 36.93 19.82
N ILE A 183 -46.59 35.73 19.67
CA ILE A 183 -47.19 34.45 20.05
C ILE A 183 -46.28 33.74 21.06
N GLY A 184 -46.80 33.40 22.24
CA GLY A 184 -46.04 32.83 23.35
C GLY A 184 -45.75 31.33 23.25
N SER A 185 -46.32 30.63 22.25
CA SER A 185 -46.05 29.23 21.91
C SER A 185 -46.03 29.05 20.37
N ASN A 186 -46.67 28.02 19.83
CA ASN A 186 -46.66 27.69 18.40
C ASN A 186 -47.71 28.50 17.60
N LEU A 187 -47.37 28.81 16.34
CA LEU A 187 -48.30 29.29 15.32
C LEU A 187 -48.59 28.16 14.33
N PHE A 188 -49.86 27.75 14.24
CA PHE A 188 -50.32 26.76 13.26
C PHE A 188 -51.33 27.42 12.32
N ILE A 189 -50.97 27.49 11.04
CA ILE A 189 -51.88 27.87 9.96
C ILE A 189 -51.79 26.75 8.94
N THR A 190 -52.69 25.76 9.02
CA THR A 190 -52.55 24.53 8.23
C THR A 190 -53.82 24.07 7.57
N ASP A 191 -53.70 23.42 6.41
CA ASP A 191 -54.80 22.73 5.73
C ASP A 191 -56.02 23.64 5.43
N ASN A 192 -55.76 24.91 5.10
CA ASN A 192 -56.80 25.87 4.68
C ASN A 192 -56.87 26.02 3.15
N ASP A 193 -56.25 25.10 2.40
CA ASP A 193 -56.29 25.06 0.93
C ASP A 193 -57.74 25.10 0.44
N SER A 194 -58.06 26.18 -0.27
CA SER A 194 -59.34 26.42 -0.92
C SER A 194 -59.11 26.63 -2.41
N VAL A 195 -60.18 26.57 -3.21
CA VAL A 195 -60.11 26.74 -4.68
C VAL A 195 -59.49 28.08 -5.08
N LEU A 196 -59.60 29.12 -4.23
CA LEU A 196 -59.01 30.43 -4.46
C LEU A 196 -57.84 30.68 -3.48
N PRO A 197 -56.83 31.48 -3.88
CA PRO A 197 -55.72 31.80 -3.00
C PRO A 197 -56.17 32.51 -1.71
N MET A 198 -55.53 32.15 -0.59
CA MET A 198 -55.71 32.79 0.70
C MET A 198 -54.79 34.02 0.82
N THR A 199 -55.26 35.06 1.50
CA THR A 199 -54.44 36.22 1.90
C THR A 199 -54.23 36.22 3.40
N ILE A 200 -53.00 36.49 3.83
CA ILE A 200 -52.60 36.54 5.24
C ILE A 200 -51.70 37.77 5.46
N ASP A 201 -51.97 38.53 6.51
CA ASP A 201 -51.11 39.67 6.90
C ASP A 201 -50.45 39.40 8.25
N LEU A 202 -49.16 39.05 8.22
CA LEU A 202 -48.30 38.86 9.41
C LEU A 202 -47.24 39.96 9.52
N SER A 203 -47.42 41.09 8.81
CA SER A 203 -46.38 42.09 8.61
C SER A 203 -45.83 42.71 9.91
N ASN A 204 -46.60 42.70 11.01
CA ASN A 204 -46.15 43.23 12.32
C ASN A 204 -45.73 42.14 13.32
N LEU A 205 -45.73 40.85 12.94
CA LEU A 205 -45.36 39.76 13.83
C LEU A 205 -43.86 39.80 14.13
N VAL A 206 -43.50 39.96 15.41
CA VAL A 206 -42.11 40.09 15.87
C VAL A 206 -41.58 38.78 16.45
N THR A 207 -42.39 38.02 17.20
CA THR A 207 -41.93 36.81 17.91
C THR A 207 -42.95 35.66 17.89
N VAL A 208 -42.47 34.45 17.62
CA VAL A 208 -43.16 33.18 17.95
C VAL A 208 -42.22 32.37 18.84
N ASN A 209 -42.60 32.12 20.11
CA ASN A 209 -41.66 31.55 21.08
C ASN A 209 -41.37 30.05 20.88
N GLN A 210 -42.04 29.39 19.93
CA GLN A 210 -41.85 27.98 19.56
C GLN A 210 -41.82 27.85 18.02
N SER A 211 -42.51 26.86 17.43
CA SER A 211 -42.52 26.64 15.99
C SER A 211 -43.61 27.44 15.27
N MET A 212 -43.29 27.92 14.07
CA MET A 212 -44.24 28.45 13.09
C MET A 212 -44.44 27.39 11.98
N ILE A 213 -45.68 26.92 11.81
CA ILE A 213 -46.04 25.86 10.86
C ILE A 213 -47.14 26.40 9.94
N ILE A 214 -46.78 26.63 8.67
CA ILE A 214 -47.64 27.19 7.63
C ILE A 214 -47.72 26.19 6.47
N ASN A 215 -48.72 25.32 6.48
CA ASN A 215 -48.80 24.21 5.54
C ASN A 215 -50.13 24.17 4.77
N ASP A 216 -50.09 23.91 3.47
CA ASP A 216 -51.26 23.56 2.66
C ASP A 216 -52.39 24.61 2.78
N ASN A 217 -52.08 25.89 2.52
CA ASN A 217 -53.03 27.02 2.63
C ASN A 217 -53.30 27.76 1.32
N ASN A 218 -52.59 27.44 0.22
CA ASN A 218 -52.71 28.15 -1.06
C ASN A 218 -52.55 29.69 -0.90
N ILE A 219 -51.59 30.16 -0.08
CA ILE A 219 -51.41 31.59 0.22
C ILE A 219 -50.74 32.35 -0.93
N LEU A 220 -51.25 33.54 -1.25
CA LEU A 220 -50.73 34.34 -2.38
C LEU A 220 -49.35 34.96 -2.11
N ASP A 221 -49.14 35.44 -0.89
CA ASP A 221 -47.95 36.15 -0.45
C ASP A 221 -47.86 36.07 1.09
N ILE A 222 -46.66 36.25 1.64
CA ILE A 222 -46.43 36.25 3.08
C ILE A 222 -45.29 37.21 3.45
N ASP A 223 -45.63 38.24 4.23
CA ASP A 223 -44.64 39.17 4.79
C ASP A 223 -44.23 38.73 6.22
N LEU A 224 -43.00 38.25 6.34
CA LEU A 224 -42.36 37.89 7.62
C LEU A 224 -41.20 38.84 7.96
N SER A 225 -41.13 40.01 7.32
CA SER A 225 -39.97 40.89 7.42
C SER A 225 -39.75 41.46 8.83
N ASN A 226 -40.76 41.58 9.69
CA ASN A 226 -40.58 42.04 11.08
C ASN A 226 -40.30 40.89 12.08
N LEU A 227 -40.32 39.63 11.63
CA LEU A 227 -40.11 38.48 12.48
C LEU A 227 -38.64 38.42 12.92
N THR A 228 -38.43 38.51 14.23
CA THR A 228 -37.08 38.52 14.84
C THR A 228 -36.79 37.26 15.66
N TYR A 229 -37.80 36.48 16.06
CA TYR A 229 -37.61 35.32 16.92
C TYR A 229 -38.57 34.17 16.59
N ILE A 230 -38.02 32.99 16.27
CA ILE A 230 -38.71 31.69 16.12
C ILE A 230 -37.78 30.54 16.54
N HIS A 231 -38.32 29.39 16.99
CA HIS A 231 -37.53 28.16 17.27
C HIS A 231 -37.48 27.21 16.07
N GLY A 232 -38.61 27.00 15.40
CA GLY A 232 -38.70 26.10 14.23
C GLY A 232 -39.61 26.67 13.15
N PHE A 233 -39.36 26.31 11.89
CA PHE A 233 -40.09 26.85 10.76
C PHE A 233 -40.44 25.75 9.75
N ARG A 234 -41.73 25.54 9.50
CA ARG A 234 -42.20 24.64 8.44
C ARG A 234 -43.11 25.38 7.48
N PHE A 235 -42.79 25.23 6.20
CA PHE A 235 -43.52 25.85 5.11
C PHE A 235 -43.71 24.85 3.97
N ARG A 236 -44.92 24.31 3.82
CA ARG A 236 -45.21 23.24 2.87
C ARG A 236 -46.48 23.51 2.07
N GLY A 237 -46.51 23.16 0.79
CA GLY A 237 -47.75 23.11 0.00
C GLY A 237 -48.41 24.48 -0.25
N ASN A 238 -47.63 25.57 -0.15
CA ASN A 238 -48.05 26.92 -0.50
C ASN A 238 -47.45 27.30 -1.85
N ASP A 239 -47.86 26.56 -2.89
CA ASP A 239 -47.28 26.59 -4.24
C ASP A 239 -47.61 27.85 -5.08
N THR A 240 -48.04 28.91 -4.42
CA THR A 240 -48.33 30.23 -5.00
C THR A 240 -47.35 31.31 -4.52
N VAL A 241 -46.58 31.05 -3.46
CA VAL A 241 -45.58 31.97 -2.90
C VAL A 241 -44.26 31.83 -3.66
N THR A 242 -43.72 32.96 -4.11
CA THR A 242 -42.48 33.03 -4.91
C THR A 242 -41.26 33.53 -4.13
N ASP A 243 -41.47 34.27 -3.04
CA ASP A 243 -40.42 34.83 -2.16
C ASP A 243 -40.68 34.43 -0.71
N LEU A 244 -39.64 33.97 -0.02
CA LEU A 244 -39.68 33.73 1.41
C LEU A 244 -38.49 34.43 2.08
N ASN A 245 -38.77 35.51 2.82
CA ASN A 245 -37.76 36.32 3.49
C ASN A 245 -37.82 36.18 5.02
N LEU A 246 -36.78 35.57 5.60
CA LEU A 246 -36.58 35.39 7.04
C LEU A 246 -35.28 36.08 7.52
N SER A 247 -34.80 37.06 6.76
CA SER A 247 -33.50 37.71 7.01
C SER A 247 -33.42 38.56 8.27
N ASN A 248 -34.51 38.81 9.00
CA ASN A 248 -34.48 39.60 10.25
C ASN A 248 -34.56 38.75 11.52
N VAL A 249 -34.64 37.42 11.40
CA VAL A 249 -34.70 36.51 12.55
C VAL A 249 -33.32 36.42 13.22
N VAL A 250 -33.22 36.93 14.45
CA VAL A 250 -32.00 36.98 15.28
C VAL A 250 -32.31 36.37 16.66
N SER A 251 -31.95 35.10 16.90
CA SER A 251 -32.15 34.47 18.22
C SER A 251 -30.81 34.15 18.90
N ASN A 252 -30.60 34.73 20.10
CA ASN A 252 -29.33 34.62 20.85
C ASN A 252 -29.38 33.65 22.04
N GLU A 253 -30.52 33.03 22.33
CA GLU A 253 -30.66 32.05 23.41
C GLU A 253 -31.72 31.00 23.04
N MET A 254 -31.37 29.71 22.98
CA MET A 254 -31.92 28.62 23.84
C MET A 254 -31.64 27.20 23.32
N TYR A 255 -31.72 26.25 24.26
CA TYR A 255 -31.56 24.79 24.23
C TYR A 255 -32.16 24.03 23.03
N ILE A 256 -31.31 23.19 22.43
CA ILE A 256 -31.65 22.17 21.43
C ILE A 256 -32.75 21.25 21.98
N THR A 257 -33.93 21.28 21.37
CA THR A 257 -34.89 20.18 21.46
C THR A 257 -35.05 19.57 20.07
N SER A 258 -35.39 18.27 19.98
CA SER A 258 -35.43 17.47 18.75
C SER A 258 -36.53 17.87 17.73
N SER A 259 -36.90 19.15 17.69
CA SER A 259 -37.98 19.74 16.91
C SER A 259 -37.57 21.00 16.15
N ASP A 260 -36.30 21.42 16.24
CA ASP A 260 -35.77 22.65 15.65
C ASP A 260 -35.29 22.39 14.20
N GLU A 261 -36.27 22.15 13.32
CA GLU A 261 -36.08 21.89 11.88
C GLU A 261 -36.58 23.08 11.04
N ILE A 262 -35.80 23.51 10.05
CA ILE A 262 -36.28 24.34 8.94
C ILE A 262 -36.66 23.41 7.79
N SER A 263 -37.94 23.35 7.45
CA SER A 263 -38.50 22.40 6.49
C SER A 263 -39.33 23.12 5.44
N ILE A 264 -38.83 23.21 4.22
CA ILE A 264 -39.48 23.91 3.10
C ILE A 264 -39.80 22.92 1.98
N TYR A 265 -41.08 22.86 1.60
CA TYR A 265 -41.58 22.07 0.49
C TYR A 265 -42.51 22.93 -0.37
N SER A 266 -41.99 23.49 -1.46
CA SER A 266 -42.74 24.31 -2.41
C SER A 266 -42.27 24.01 -3.83
N THR A 267 -43.13 24.14 -4.83
CA THR A 267 -42.81 23.98 -6.25
C THR A 267 -42.65 25.30 -6.99
N SER A 268 -42.85 26.43 -6.29
CA SER A 268 -43.01 27.77 -6.90
C SER A 268 -42.08 28.83 -6.33
N LEU A 269 -41.38 28.55 -5.23
CA LEU A 269 -40.42 29.50 -4.65
C LEU A 269 -39.30 29.77 -5.66
N GLU A 270 -39.02 31.05 -5.90
CA GLU A 270 -37.90 31.51 -6.72
C GLU A 270 -36.73 31.98 -5.83
N THR A 271 -37.04 32.52 -4.64
CA THR A 271 -36.04 33.02 -3.69
C THR A 271 -36.34 32.61 -2.25
N ILE A 272 -35.27 32.30 -1.50
CA ILE A 272 -35.33 32.04 -0.05
C ILE A 272 -34.17 32.79 0.60
N ASN A 273 -34.46 33.67 1.56
CA ASN A 273 -33.44 34.49 2.22
C ASN A 273 -33.37 34.25 3.73
N PHE A 274 -32.27 33.65 4.18
CA PHE A 274 -31.96 33.42 5.59
C PHE A 274 -30.80 34.26 6.13
N SER A 275 -30.30 35.26 5.38
CA SER A 275 -28.99 35.94 5.59
C SER A 275 -28.64 36.52 6.97
N SER A 276 -29.54 36.61 7.94
CA SER A 276 -29.20 37.02 9.32
C SER A 276 -29.57 36.01 10.40
N LEU A 277 -29.88 34.76 10.03
CA LEU A 277 -30.09 33.67 10.96
C LEU A 277 -28.75 33.17 11.53
N GLU A 278 -28.26 33.82 12.58
CA GLU A 278 -27.04 33.43 13.33
C GLU A 278 -27.27 32.19 14.25
N TYR A 279 -27.97 31.16 13.76
CA TYR A 279 -28.54 30.08 14.58
C TYR A 279 -27.86 28.72 14.38
N SER A 280 -27.85 27.89 15.44
CA SER A 280 -27.55 26.46 15.37
C SER A 280 -28.81 25.66 15.02
N VAL A 281 -29.10 25.44 13.73
CA VAL A 281 -30.20 24.56 13.31
C VAL A 281 -29.76 23.10 13.49
N GLU A 282 -30.64 22.24 14.00
CA GLU A 282 -30.39 20.80 13.97
C GLU A 282 -30.30 20.33 12.51
N ARG A 283 -31.35 20.61 11.73
CA ARG A 283 -31.44 20.22 10.32
C ARG A 283 -32.14 21.26 9.44
N ILE A 284 -31.61 21.45 8.24
CA ILE A 284 -32.26 22.21 7.15
C ILE A 284 -32.69 21.22 6.05
N LEU A 285 -33.97 21.21 5.71
CA LEU A 285 -34.55 20.46 4.60
C LEU A 285 -35.22 21.44 3.63
N ILE A 286 -34.67 21.56 2.41
CA ILE A 286 -35.28 22.34 1.33
C ILE A 286 -35.55 21.39 0.18
N TYR A 287 -36.82 21.22 -0.17
CA TYR A 287 -37.27 20.46 -1.33
C TYR A 287 -38.09 21.37 -2.23
N ASN A 288 -37.54 21.72 -3.38
CA ASN A 288 -38.23 22.49 -4.41
C ASN A 288 -37.93 21.94 -5.80
N PRO A 289 -38.85 21.16 -6.41
CA PRO A 289 -38.67 20.63 -7.76
C PRO A 289 -38.93 21.68 -8.86
N GLY A 290 -39.10 22.95 -8.52
CA GLY A 290 -39.12 24.08 -9.45
C GLY A 290 -37.75 24.76 -9.57
N ASN A 291 -37.63 25.69 -10.52
CA ASN A 291 -36.38 26.45 -10.72
C ASN A 291 -36.23 27.53 -9.64
N ILE A 292 -35.61 27.20 -8.50
CA ILE A 292 -35.15 28.23 -7.57
C ILE A 292 -34.01 28.99 -8.23
N MET A 293 -34.03 30.33 -8.13
CA MET A 293 -32.95 31.18 -8.63
C MET A 293 -31.95 31.60 -7.55
N ASP A 294 -32.35 31.64 -6.27
CA ASP A 294 -31.47 32.08 -5.17
C ASP A 294 -31.90 31.51 -3.80
N VAL A 295 -31.00 30.80 -3.10
CA VAL A 295 -31.15 30.43 -1.68
C VAL A 295 -29.97 31.01 -0.91
N ASN A 296 -30.22 32.08 -0.14
CA ASN A 296 -29.19 32.68 0.68
C ASN A 296 -29.12 31.99 2.04
N LEU A 297 -28.10 31.14 2.21
CA LEU A 297 -27.81 30.36 3.41
C LEU A 297 -26.66 30.96 4.25
N SER A 298 -26.13 32.13 3.89
CA SER A 298 -24.84 32.68 4.36
C SER A 298 -24.65 32.82 5.88
N SER A 299 -25.72 32.78 6.68
CA SER A 299 -25.67 33.00 8.13
C SER A 299 -25.52 31.73 8.97
N PHE A 300 -25.67 30.54 8.39
CA PHE A 300 -25.64 29.29 9.14
C PHE A 300 -24.22 28.84 9.44
N ASN A 301 -23.81 28.89 10.71
CA ASN A 301 -22.44 28.59 11.13
C ASN A 301 -22.26 27.26 11.88
N ASN A 302 -23.34 26.58 12.27
CA ASN A 302 -23.26 25.40 13.14
C ASN A 302 -24.46 24.45 12.96
N LEU A 303 -24.29 23.34 12.24
CA LEU A 303 -25.34 22.32 12.02
C LEU A 303 -24.98 21.02 12.76
N SER A 304 -25.86 20.50 13.61
CA SER A 304 -25.58 19.23 14.30
C SER A 304 -25.97 17.99 13.48
N ASP A 305 -27.02 18.09 12.67
CA ASP A 305 -27.66 16.96 11.96
C ASP A 305 -27.60 17.09 10.43
N GLY A 306 -27.14 18.24 9.93
CA GLY A 306 -26.81 18.47 8.52
C GLY A 306 -27.85 19.24 7.70
N MET A 307 -27.55 19.39 6.41
CA MET A 307 -28.33 20.13 5.43
C MET A 307 -28.71 19.20 4.27
N ASN A 308 -29.98 19.16 3.88
CA ASN A 308 -30.44 18.47 2.67
C ASN A 308 -31.09 19.48 1.74
N LEU A 309 -30.43 19.73 0.62
CA LEU A 309 -30.87 20.61 -0.44
C LEU A 309 -31.30 19.77 -1.64
N ASN A 310 -32.58 19.83 -1.99
CA ASN A 310 -33.14 19.17 -3.16
C ASN A 310 -33.88 20.21 -3.99
N TYR A 311 -33.16 20.90 -4.87
CA TYR A 311 -33.73 21.87 -5.79
C TYR A 311 -32.84 22.10 -7.01
N ASP A 312 -33.45 22.50 -8.12
CA ASP A 312 -32.73 22.81 -9.35
C ASP A 312 -32.15 24.23 -9.24
N SER A 313 -30.82 24.34 -9.29
CA SER A 313 -30.13 25.64 -9.32
C SER A 313 -28.80 25.54 -10.07
N PRO A 314 -28.47 26.47 -10.98
CA PRO A 314 -27.19 26.44 -11.67
C PRO A 314 -25.99 26.55 -10.72
N ILE A 315 -26.13 27.28 -9.60
CA ILE A 315 -25.07 27.49 -8.61
C ILE A 315 -25.67 27.37 -7.21
N ILE A 316 -25.01 26.61 -6.34
CA ILE A 316 -25.31 26.56 -4.90
C ILE A 316 -24.11 27.07 -4.13
N SER A 317 -24.30 28.22 -3.46
CA SER A 317 -23.33 28.76 -2.50
C SER A 317 -23.66 28.22 -1.12
N LEU A 318 -22.71 27.53 -0.51
CA LEU A 318 -22.81 26.98 0.82
C LEU A 318 -22.15 27.92 1.86
N PRO A 319 -22.78 28.11 3.02
CA PRO A 319 -22.23 28.92 4.10
C PRO A 319 -21.05 28.22 4.79
N SER A 320 -20.40 28.94 5.70
CA SER A 320 -19.36 28.37 6.55
C SER A 320 -19.91 27.42 7.59
N PHE A 321 -19.41 26.18 7.64
CA PHE A 321 -19.82 25.20 8.64
C PHE A 321 -18.70 24.91 9.64
N GLN A 322 -19.07 24.59 10.89
CA GLN A 322 -18.13 24.07 11.88
C GLN A 322 -18.19 22.54 12.02
N ASN A 323 -19.36 21.93 11.82
CA ASN A 323 -19.55 20.48 11.83
C ASN A 323 -20.82 20.13 11.03
N GLY A 324 -20.93 18.87 10.58
CA GLY A 324 -22.15 18.30 10.01
C GLY A 324 -21.95 17.68 8.63
N SER A 325 -23.07 17.38 7.97
CA SER A 325 -23.09 16.89 6.59
C SER A 325 -23.98 17.77 5.71
N VAL A 326 -23.63 17.91 4.45
CA VAL A 326 -24.40 18.61 3.43
C VAL A 326 -24.68 17.64 2.31
N SER A 327 -25.94 17.32 2.10
CA SER A 327 -26.43 16.53 0.98
C SER A 327 -27.13 17.47 0.01
N ILE A 328 -26.66 17.47 -1.23
CA ILE A 328 -27.23 18.25 -2.33
C ILE A 328 -27.72 17.26 -3.39
N SER A 329 -28.86 17.56 -3.97
CA SER A 329 -29.49 16.82 -5.07
C SER A 329 -30.30 17.78 -5.92
N GLY A 330 -30.47 17.48 -7.21
CA GLY A 330 -31.17 18.32 -8.18
C GLY A 330 -30.28 18.68 -9.36
N ASP A 331 -30.79 19.40 -10.35
CA ASP A 331 -29.98 19.84 -11.50
C ASP A 331 -29.00 20.97 -11.09
N VAL A 332 -27.84 20.60 -10.54
CA VAL A 332 -26.83 21.52 -9.95
C VAL A 332 -25.51 21.50 -10.72
N GLN A 333 -25.18 22.61 -11.38
CA GLN A 333 -23.97 22.68 -12.22
C GLN A 333 -22.70 23.06 -11.45
N GLN A 334 -22.83 23.86 -10.39
CA GLN A 334 -21.71 24.38 -9.60
C GLN A 334 -22.04 24.46 -8.11
N ILE A 335 -21.07 24.12 -7.26
CA ILE A 335 -21.13 24.30 -5.80
C ILE A 335 -19.93 25.12 -5.32
N GLU A 336 -20.18 26.13 -4.49
CA GLU A 336 -19.14 26.98 -3.89
C GLU A 336 -19.22 26.96 -2.36
N LEU A 337 -18.09 26.72 -1.69
CA LEU A 337 -17.96 26.80 -0.22
C LEU A 337 -17.15 28.03 0.19
N GLU A 338 -17.80 29.06 0.74
CA GLU A 338 -17.20 30.39 0.93
C GLU A 338 -16.07 30.46 1.98
N SER A 339 -16.18 29.73 3.11
CA SER A 339 -15.11 29.61 4.12
C SER A 339 -15.42 28.49 5.13
N LEU A 340 -14.43 27.91 5.81
CA LEU A 340 -14.64 27.04 6.99
C LEU A 340 -13.79 27.58 8.13
N GLU A 341 -14.38 27.75 9.32
CA GLU A 341 -13.65 28.29 10.48
C GLU A 341 -12.87 27.18 11.22
N THR A 342 -13.49 26.02 11.46
CA THR A 342 -12.87 24.81 12.04
C THR A 342 -13.85 23.62 11.95
N GLY A 343 -13.44 22.46 11.42
CA GLY A 343 -14.10 21.16 11.61
C GLY A 343 -14.65 20.47 10.35
N GLY A 344 -14.91 19.17 10.48
CA GLY A 344 -15.13 18.26 9.36
C GLY A 344 -16.53 18.32 8.77
N VAL A 345 -16.62 18.59 7.48
CA VAL A 345 -17.87 18.61 6.72
C VAL A 345 -17.90 17.45 5.74
N SER A 346 -18.99 16.69 5.74
CA SER A 346 -19.21 15.69 4.70
C SER A 346 -20.11 16.24 3.58
N VAL A 347 -19.60 16.33 2.36
CA VAL A 347 -20.36 16.82 1.18
C VAL A 347 -20.80 15.64 0.33
N TYR A 348 -22.11 15.56 0.05
CA TYR A 348 -22.72 14.52 -0.79
C TYR A 348 -23.42 15.15 -1.99
N THR A 349 -23.03 14.74 -3.20
CA THR A 349 -23.73 15.02 -4.47
C THR A 349 -23.75 13.76 -5.30
N THR A 350 -24.87 13.44 -5.94
CA THR A 350 -24.96 12.26 -6.80
C THR A 350 -26.00 12.42 -7.90
N ASN A 351 -25.57 12.26 -9.16
CA ASN A 351 -26.39 12.36 -10.36
C ASN A 351 -26.89 13.79 -10.68
N ASP A 352 -26.09 14.82 -10.37
CA ASP A 352 -26.53 16.22 -10.42
C ASP A 352 -25.96 17.01 -11.63
N ASP A 353 -25.40 16.34 -12.65
CA ASP A 353 -24.71 16.98 -13.80
C ASP A 353 -23.62 18.00 -13.41
N LEU A 354 -23.11 17.91 -12.17
CA LEU A 354 -22.14 18.83 -11.58
C LEU A 354 -20.84 18.83 -12.38
N ASN A 355 -20.45 19.99 -12.91
CA ASN A 355 -19.24 20.14 -13.74
C ASN A 355 -18.12 20.91 -13.02
N SER A 356 -18.43 21.65 -11.96
CA SER A 356 -17.43 22.38 -11.17
C SER A 356 -17.80 22.41 -9.68
N ILE A 357 -16.78 22.38 -8.83
CA ILE A 357 -16.96 22.46 -7.38
C ILE A 357 -15.77 23.15 -6.73
N ASN A 358 -16.02 24.04 -5.78
CA ASN A 358 -15.00 24.70 -4.97
C ASN A 358 -15.17 24.35 -3.50
N LEU A 359 -14.33 23.42 -3.02
CA LEU A 359 -14.21 23.03 -1.62
C LEU A 359 -12.87 23.46 -1.02
N ASN A 360 -12.29 24.57 -1.50
CA ASN A 360 -10.95 25.00 -1.07
C ASN A 360 -10.83 25.20 0.44
N SER A 361 -11.93 25.49 1.12
CA SER A 361 -11.97 25.71 2.56
C SER A 361 -11.96 24.41 3.38
N LEU A 362 -12.19 23.25 2.75
CA LEU A 362 -12.28 21.95 3.43
C LEU A 362 -10.94 21.51 4.03
N THR A 363 -10.90 21.32 5.35
CA THR A 363 -9.71 20.87 6.09
C THR A 363 -9.77 19.41 6.51
N ASP A 364 -10.97 18.92 6.78
CA ASP A 364 -11.27 17.55 7.23
C ASP A 364 -12.71 17.15 6.85
N GLY A 365 -13.05 15.86 6.95
CA GLY A 365 -14.40 15.34 6.68
C GLY A 365 -14.47 14.31 5.56
N GLY A 366 -15.58 14.28 4.82
CA GLY A 366 -15.82 13.32 3.75
C GLY A 366 -16.30 13.99 2.46
N VAL A 367 -15.88 13.50 1.30
CA VAL A 367 -16.30 14.05 0.01
C VAL A 367 -16.87 12.91 -0.84
N TYR A 368 -18.13 13.00 -1.20
CA TYR A 368 -18.87 11.99 -1.95
C TYR A 368 -19.51 12.65 -3.17
N LEU A 369 -18.82 12.62 -4.32
CA LEU A 369 -19.18 13.34 -5.54
C LEU A 369 -19.39 12.37 -6.72
N ASN A 370 -20.01 11.22 -6.46
CA ASN A 370 -20.13 10.14 -7.45
C ASN A 370 -21.14 10.45 -8.57
N ASN A 371 -20.88 9.99 -9.79
CA ASN A 371 -21.78 10.14 -10.95
C ASN A 371 -22.07 11.61 -11.30
N ASN A 372 -21.02 12.38 -11.57
CA ASN A 372 -21.09 13.78 -11.98
C ASN A 372 -20.26 14.00 -13.26
N GLN A 373 -20.06 15.26 -13.66
CA GLN A 373 -19.31 15.66 -14.86
C GLN A 373 -18.01 16.41 -14.53
N LEU A 374 -17.43 16.22 -13.35
CA LEU A 374 -16.23 16.93 -12.91
C LEU A 374 -15.02 16.55 -13.77
N THR A 375 -14.26 17.55 -14.21
CA THR A 375 -13.01 17.35 -14.98
C THR A 375 -11.74 17.56 -14.16
N GLU A 376 -11.85 18.25 -13.03
CA GLU A 376 -10.79 18.49 -12.06
C GLU A 376 -11.37 18.59 -10.64
N LEU A 377 -10.56 18.26 -9.63
CA LEU A 377 -10.90 18.44 -8.22
C LEU A 377 -9.69 18.95 -7.45
N ASN A 378 -9.82 20.13 -6.83
CA ASN A 378 -8.77 20.76 -6.05
C ASN A 378 -9.20 20.88 -4.58
N LEU A 379 -8.42 20.27 -3.69
CA LEU A 379 -8.64 20.23 -2.24
C LEU A 379 -7.35 20.67 -1.52
N PRO A 380 -6.94 21.94 -1.66
CA PRO A 380 -5.62 22.43 -1.25
C PRO A 380 -5.38 22.40 0.26
N ASN A 381 -6.44 22.44 1.06
CA ASN A 381 -6.37 22.53 2.52
C ASN A 381 -6.78 21.23 3.24
N LEU A 382 -7.15 20.17 2.51
CA LEU A 382 -7.61 18.92 3.11
C LEU A 382 -6.43 18.18 3.74
N VAL A 383 -6.46 18.02 5.07
CA VAL A 383 -5.41 17.35 5.86
C VAL A 383 -5.79 15.91 6.21
N THR A 384 -7.06 15.67 6.56
CA THR A 384 -7.55 14.33 6.91
C THR A 384 -8.91 14.06 6.28
N ALA A 385 -9.24 12.81 5.95
CA ALA A 385 -10.58 12.48 5.48
C ALA A 385 -11.03 11.07 5.87
N SER A 386 -12.32 10.85 6.11
CA SER A 386 -12.85 9.49 6.18
C SER A 386 -12.94 8.88 4.78
N ASN A 387 -13.55 9.60 3.85
CA ASN A 387 -13.74 9.12 2.48
C ASN A 387 -13.57 10.26 1.48
N LEU A 388 -12.95 9.93 0.36
CA LEU A 388 -12.94 10.73 -0.86
C LEU A 388 -13.42 9.83 -2.00
N ASP A 389 -14.73 9.83 -2.23
CA ASP A 389 -15.42 9.01 -3.22
C ASP A 389 -15.86 9.89 -4.40
N VAL A 390 -15.07 9.89 -5.47
CA VAL A 390 -15.29 10.72 -6.67
C VAL A 390 -15.36 9.84 -7.92
N ASN A 391 -16.16 8.78 -7.83
CA ASN A 391 -16.28 7.77 -8.86
C ASN A 391 -17.18 8.23 -10.02
N TYR A 392 -17.00 7.67 -11.21
CA TYR A 392 -17.83 7.91 -12.40
C TYR A 392 -17.93 9.40 -12.74
N ASN A 393 -16.77 10.03 -12.95
CA ASN A 393 -16.62 11.42 -13.36
C ASN A 393 -15.73 11.50 -14.61
N SER A 394 -15.28 12.69 -15.00
CA SER A 394 -14.33 12.90 -16.10
C SER A 394 -13.02 13.50 -15.61
N LEU A 395 -12.59 13.20 -14.37
CA LEU A 395 -11.42 13.82 -13.77
C LEU A 395 -10.16 13.50 -14.58
N THR A 396 -9.45 14.54 -14.98
CA THR A 396 -8.12 14.47 -15.59
C THR A 396 -7.00 14.79 -14.59
N SER A 397 -7.35 15.43 -13.47
CA SER A 397 -6.44 15.69 -12.36
C SER A 397 -7.19 15.80 -11.02
N ILE A 398 -6.46 15.52 -9.94
CA ILE A 398 -6.88 15.75 -8.57
C ILE A 398 -5.70 16.30 -7.77
N ASN A 399 -5.94 17.29 -6.90
CA ASN A 399 -4.90 17.92 -6.11
C ASN A 399 -5.25 17.92 -4.61
N VAL A 400 -4.43 17.24 -3.80
CA VAL A 400 -4.58 17.04 -2.34
C VAL A 400 -3.22 17.23 -1.62
N PRO A 401 -2.61 18.42 -1.69
CA PRO A 401 -1.19 18.61 -1.34
C PRO A 401 -0.86 18.54 0.16
N LEU A 402 -1.88 18.67 1.03
CA LEU A 402 -1.71 18.64 2.49
C LEU A 402 -2.31 17.38 3.13
N LEU A 403 -2.80 16.43 2.34
CA LEU A 403 -3.45 15.23 2.86
C LEU A 403 -2.41 14.36 3.57
N GLU A 404 -2.62 14.09 4.86
CA GLU A 404 -1.75 13.24 5.69
C GLU A 404 -2.38 11.86 5.94
N THR A 405 -3.70 11.81 6.18
CA THR A 405 -4.41 10.57 6.50
C THR A 405 -5.77 10.46 5.80
N ILE A 406 -6.11 9.26 5.33
CA ILE A 406 -7.43 8.97 4.75
C ILE A 406 -7.83 7.52 4.99
N GLU A 407 -9.12 7.24 5.25
CA GLU A 407 -9.58 5.84 5.31
C GLU A 407 -9.79 5.28 3.90
N ASN A 408 -10.64 5.91 3.07
CA ASN A 408 -10.89 5.43 1.70
C ASN A 408 -10.74 6.55 0.66
N PHE A 409 -9.96 6.27 -0.39
CA PHE A 409 -9.70 7.16 -1.51
C PHE A 409 -10.08 6.46 -2.82
N ASN A 410 -11.29 6.75 -3.32
CA ASN A 410 -11.88 6.08 -4.48
C ASN A 410 -12.07 7.05 -5.65
N LEU A 411 -11.35 6.78 -6.75
CA LEU A 411 -11.37 7.58 -7.99
C LEU A 411 -11.78 6.73 -9.20
N VAL A 412 -12.69 5.78 -9.03
CA VAL A 412 -13.05 4.77 -10.02
C VAL A 412 -13.71 5.38 -11.26
N GLU A 413 -13.36 4.90 -12.45
CA GLU A 413 -13.98 5.30 -13.74
C GLU A 413 -13.92 6.83 -13.96
N ASN A 414 -12.68 7.34 -14.09
CA ASN A 414 -12.33 8.71 -14.42
C ASN A 414 -11.39 8.75 -15.64
N GLN A 415 -10.81 9.91 -15.95
CA GLN A 415 -9.92 10.12 -17.10
C GLN A 415 -8.46 10.42 -16.68
N LEU A 416 -8.04 9.94 -15.49
CA LEU A 416 -6.68 10.16 -14.98
C LEU A 416 -5.69 9.35 -15.82
N ASP A 417 -4.77 10.03 -16.49
CA ASP A 417 -3.64 9.41 -17.19
C ASP A 417 -2.36 9.36 -16.33
N ASN A 418 -2.35 10.11 -15.23
CA ASN A 418 -1.32 10.16 -14.20
C ASN A 418 -1.95 10.31 -12.81
N PHE A 419 -1.32 9.73 -11.79
CA PHE A 419 -1.70 9.92 -10.39
C PHE A 419 -0.46 9.91 -9.50
N GLU A 420 -0.38 10.88 -8.59
CA GLU A 420 0.69 11.02 -7.62
C GLU A 420 0.11 11.21 -6.22
N LEU A 421 0.63 10.45 -5.27
CA LEU A 421 0.32 10.56 -3.85
C LEU A 421 1.62 10.36 -3.08
N SER A 422 1.89 11.17 -2.05
CA SER A 422 3.10 11.00 -1.25
C SER A 422 2.89 11.37 0.22
N ASN A 423 3.56 10.65 1.11
CA ASN A 423 3.51 10.85 2.56
C ASN A 423 2.09 10.74 3.17
N VAL A 424 1.24 9.90 2.60
CA VAL A 424 -0.15 9.68 3.04
C VAL A 424 -0.33 8.30 3.66
N THR A 425 -1.03 8.24 4.79
CA THR A 425 -1.52 6.99 5.38
C THR A 425 -2.95 6.72 4.91
N VAL A 426 -3.12 5.70 4.07
CA VAL A 426 -4.40 5.18 3.60
C VAL A 426 -4.78 3.95 4.44
N SER A 427 -5.61 4.12 5.47
CA SER A 427 -5.92 3.04 6.42
C SER A 427 -6.95 2.02 5.91
N GLY A 428 -7.64 2.32 4.81
CA GLY A 428 -8.63 1.45 4.16
C GLY A 428 -8.23 1.12 2.73
N THR A 429 -8.82 1.79 1.74
CA THR A 429 -8.59 1.48 0.30
C THR A 429 -8.24 2.69 -0.54
N LEU A 430 -7.15 2.59 -1.31
CA LEU A 430 -6.88 3.42 -2.48
C LEU A 430 -7.35 2.66 -3.73
N ASN A 431 -8.38 3.18 -4.41
CA ASN A 431 -8.95 2.56 -5.61
C ASN A 431 -8.88 3.50 -6.81
N LEU A 432 -8.09 3.10 -7.81
CA LEU A 432 -7.84 3.86 -9.03
C LEU A 432 -8.38 3.18 -10.29
N SER A 433 -9.26 2.19 -10.11
CA SER A 433 -9.78 1.34 -11.20
C SER A 433 -10.51 2.12 -12.30
N GLY A 434 -10.40 1.69 -13.55
CA GLY A 434 -11.13 2.29 -14.68
C GLY A 434 -10.55 3.62 -15.18
N ASN A 435 -9.32 3.97 -14.78
CA ASN A 435 -8.63 5.16 -15.28
C ASN A 435 -7.60 4.80 -16.37
N PRO A 436 -7.41 5.64 -17.41
CA PRO A 436 -6.39 5.44 -18.44
C PRO A 436 -4.95 5.72 -17.94
N LEU A 437 -4.63 5.36 -16.70
CA LEU A 437 -3.34 5.63 -16.06
C LEU A 437 -2.19 5.02 -16.86
N THR A 438 -1.22 5.84 -17.24
CA THR A 438 0.05 5.42 -17.84
C THR A 438 1.23 5.60 -16.89
N ASN A 439 1.05 6.42 -15.84
CA ASN A 439 2.03 6.65 -14.79
C ASN A 439 1.34 6.67 -13.42
N LEU A 440 1.95 6.03 -12.42
CA LEU A 440 1.47 5.96 -11.04
C LEU A 440 2.66 6.12 -10.09
N ASN A 441 2.64 7.17 -9.27
CA ASN A 441 3.65 7.42 -8.24
C ASN A 441 3.01 7.38 -6.84
N LEU A 442 3.44 6.42 -6.01
CA LEU A 442 2.92 6.23 -4.65
C LEU A 442 4.02 6.35 -3.59
N HIS A 443 5.08 7.12 -3.84
CA HIS A 443 6.24 7.23 -2.96
C HIS A 443 5.92 7.60 -1.50
N ASN A 444 6.53 6.89 -0.55
CA ASN A 444 6.42 7.10 0.91
C ASN A 444 5.00 7.08 1.45
N ASN A 445 4.10 6.27 0.89
CA ASN A 445 2.77 6.07 1.45
C ASN A 445 2.70 4.77 2.28
N THR A 446 1.82 4.74 3.27
CA THR A 446 1.38 3.52 3.93
C THR A 446 -0.05 3.23 3.50
N ILE A 447 -0.27 2.14 2.77
CA ILE A 447 -1.55 1.81 2.14
C ILE A 447 -1.99 0.43 2.63
N ASP A 448 -3.11 0.36 3.36
CA ASP A 448 -3.70 -0.93 3.75
C ASP A 448 -4.12 -1.70 2.49
N ARG A 449 -4.97 -1.11 1.62
CA ARG A 449 -5.40 -1.75 0.36
C ARG A 449 -5.20 -0.89 -0.89
N LEU A 450 -4.50 -1.44 -1.88
CA LEU A 450 -4.45 -0.90 -3.24
C LEU A 450 -5.36 -1.70 -4.18
N SER A 451 -6.25 -1.04 -4.92
CA SER A 451 -7.11 -1.68 -5.92
C SER A 451 -6.95 -0.98 -7.27
N ILE A 452 -6.48 -1.74 -8.27
CA ILE A 452 -6.25 -1.24 -9.62
C ILE A 452 -6.86 -2.22 -10.63
N SER A 453 -7.80 -1.73 -11.42
CA SER A 453 -8.41 -2.49 -12.52
C SER A 453 -8.47 -1.67 -13.80
N ASN A 454 -8.34 -2.33 -14.95
CA ASN A 454 -8.57 -1.70 -16.27
C ASN A 454 -7.75 -0.40 -16.49
N THR A 455 -6.46 -0.41 -16.21
CA THR A 455 -5.55 0.73 -16.43
C THR A 455 -4.53 0.46 -17.55
N GLY A 456 -3.77 1.49 -17.95
CA GLY A 456 -2.92 1.49 -19.14
C GLY A 456 -1.42 1.32 -18.93
N PHE A 457 -0.92 1.36 -17.69
CA PHE A 457 0.52 1.37 -17.39
C PHE A 457 1.17 -0.02 -17.58
N SER A 458 2.47 -0.01 -17.89
CA SER A 458 3.27 -1.23 -18.08
C SER A 458 4.13 -1.60 -16.87
N ILE A 459 4.35 -0.67 -15.95
CA ILE A 459 5.16 -0.84 -14.75
C ILE A 459 4.36 -0.36 -13.55
N LEU A 460 4.32 -1.18 -12.51
CA LEU A 460 3.84 -0.79 -11.18
C LEU A 460 5.00 -0.88 -10.20
N ASP A 461 5.48 0.27 -9.74
CA ASP A 461 6.56 0.34 -8.75
C ASP A 461 6.00 0.75 -7.38
N LEU A 462 6.08 -0.18 -6.43
CA LEU A 462 5.67 0.00 -5.03
C LEU A 462 6.86 -0.10 -4.07
N SER A 463 8.10 -0.05 -4.58
CA SER A 463 9.33 -0.20 -3.77
C SER A 463 9.51 0.83 -2.65
N SER A 464 8.81 1.95 -2.75
CA SER A 464 8.84 3.02 -1.75
C SER A 464 7.50 3.21 -1.03
N SER A 465 6.56 2.28 -1.18
CA SER A 465 5.24 2.33 -0.57
C SER A 465 5.01 1.07 0.26
N ALA A 466 4.71 1.22 1.54
CA ALA A 466 4.30 0.09 2.37
C ALA A 466 2.85 -0.26 2.02
N VAL A 467 2.65 -1.31 1.21
CA VAL A 467 1.33 -1.78 0.78
C VAL A 467 1.00 -3.11 1.43
N SER A 468 0.00 -3.17 2.30
CA SER A 468 -0.32 -4.39 3.06
C SER A 468 -1.11 -5.41 2.23
N ARG A 469 -1.93 -4.97 1.28
CA ARG A 469 -2.66 -5.84 0.32
C ARG A 469 -2.95 -5.12 -0.98
N PHE A 470 -2.91 -5.85 -2.10
CA PHE A 470 -3.28 -5.28 -3.39
C PHE A 470 -4.08 -6.24 -4.29
N SER A 471 -4.95 -5.64 -5.11
CA SER A 471 -5.73 -6.32 -6.13
C SER A 471 -5.51 -5.65 -7.48
N ILE A 472 -4.94 -6.39 -8.42
CA ILE A 472 -4.65 -5.94 -9.79
C ILE A 472 -5.42 -6.84 -10.75
N THR A 473 -6.37 -6.24 -11.48
CA THR A 473 -7.27 -7.02 -12.35
C THR A 473 -7.42 -6.40 -13.74
N ASN A 474 -7.45 -7.22 -14.79
CA ASN A 474 -7.65 -6.76 -16.19
C ASN A 474 -6.65 -5.69 -16.69
N ASN A 475 -5.43 -5.68 -16.15
CA ASN A 475 -4.37 -4.76 -16.59
C ASN A 475 -3.54 -5.45 -17.68
N LEU A 476 -4.00 -5.35 -18.92
CA LEU A 476 -3.45 -6.12 -20.04
C LEU A 476 -2.05 -5.66 -20.46
N ASN A 477 -1.67 -4.41 -20.19
CA ASN A 477 -0.38 -3.86 -20.58
C ASN A 477 0.72 -4.04 -19.51
N LEU A 478 0.36 -4.54 -18.32
CA LEU A 478 1.27 -4.64 -17.19
C LEU A 478 2.34 -5.71 -17.45
N LEU A 479 3.60 -5.30 -17.45
CA LEU A 479 4.78 -6.15 -17.71
C LEU A 479 5.60 -6.41 -16.45
N TYR A 480 5.66 -5.42 -15.55
CA TYR A 480 6.52 -5.44 -14.37
C TYR A 480 5.81 -4.92 -13.12
N ILE A 481 5.98 -5.62 -11.99
CA ILE A 481 5.55 -5.18 -10.67
C ILE A 481 6.76 -5.22 -9.71
N ASN A 482 7.02 -4.13 -9.00
CA ASN A 482 8.01 -4.08 -7.92
C ASN A 482 7.31 -3.93 -6.57
N ILE A 483 7.39 -4.94 -5.72
CA ILE A 483 6.91 -4.92 -4.33
C ILE A 483 8.05 -5.04 -3.32
N LYS A 484 9.31 -4.91 -3.75
CA LYS A 484 10.49 -4.94 -2.88
C LYS A 484 10.59 -3.64 -2.07
N ASN A 485 9.89 -3.58 -0.95
CA ASN A 485 9.64 -2.36 -0.18
C ASN A 485 9.98 -2.47 1.31
N GLY A 486 10.54 -3.60 1.76
CA GLY A 486 10.92 -3.86 3.16
C GLY A 486 9.72 -4.07 4.08
N HIS A 487 8.50 -4.08 3.54
CA HIS A 487 7.27 -4.32 4.29
C HIS A 487 6.77 -5.73 3.98
N ILE A 488 6.98 -6.64 4.93
CA ILE A 488 6.50 -8.03 4.83
C ILE A 488 4.96 -8.05 4.81
N MET A 489 4.37 -8.53 3.71
CA MET A 489 2.95 -8.84 3.68
C MET A 489 2.67 -10.07 4.56
N GLU A 490 1.67 -10.00 5.44
CA GLU A 490 1.29 -11.09 6.35
C GLU A 490 0.11 -11.90 5.81
N PRO A 491 0.32 -12.94 4.97
CA PRO A 491 -0.76 -13.76 4.42
C PRO A 491 -1.50 -14.58 5.49
N SER A 492 -0.91 -14.74 6.68
CA SER A 492 -1.54 -15.39 7.84
C SER A 492 -2.73 -14.60 8.40
N ILE A 493 -2.73 -13.27 8.21
CA ILE A 493 -3.75 -12.35 8.70
C ILE A 493 -4.82 -12.10 7.63
N TYR A 494 -4.43 -12.08 6.35
CA TYR A 494 -5.30 -11.72 5.25
C TYR A 494 -5.38 -12.82 4.19
N SER A 495 -6.53 -13.51 4.12
CA SER A 495 -6.81 -14.38 2.97
C SER A 495 -6.89 -13.51 1.70
N ASN A 496 -6.01 -13.79 0.72
CA ASN A 496 -5.87 -13.04 -0.54
C ASN A 496 -5.19 -11.64 -0.41
N ALA A 497 -4.10 -11.53 0.35
CA ALA A 497 -3.27 -10.32 0.39
C ALA A 497 -2.85 -9.81 -1.00
N ILE A 498 -2.59 -10.74 -1.93
CA ILE A 498 -2.33 -10.45 -3.35
C ILE A 498 -3.41 -11.10 -4.20
N THR A 499 -4.03 -10.32 -5.08
CA THR A 499 -4.97 -10.81 -6.09
C THR A 499 -4.55 -10.33 -7.47
N LEU A 500 -4.16 -11.26 -8.33
CA LEU A 500 -3.80 -11.01 -9.74
C LEU A 500 -4.78 -11.74 -10.66
N VAL A 501 -5.58 -11.00 -11.43
CA VAL A 501 -6.57 -11.60 -12.35
C VAL A 501 -6.45 -10.97 -13.72
N ASN A 502 -6.34 -11.79 -14.76
CA ASN A 502 -6.27 -11.32 -16.15
C ASN A 502 -5.17 -10.27 -16.39
N VAL A 503 -3.93 -10.64 -16.04
CA VAL A 503 -2.68 -9.89 -16.30
C VAL A 503 -1.77 -10.69 -17.24
N PRO A 504 -2.20 -10.98 -18.48
CA PRO A 504 -1.57 -11.99 -19.34
C PRO A 504 -0.15 -11.64 -19.81
N ASN A 505 0.24 -10.37 -19.78
CA ASN A 505 1.53 -9.89 -20.24
C ASN A 505 2.53 -9.64 -19.09
N LEU A 506 2.18 -9.94 -17.84
CA LEU A 506 3.10 -9.80 -16.71
C LEU A 506 4.26 -10.80 -16.88
N THR A 507 5.48 -10.28 -17.06
CA THR A 507 6.68 -11.08 -17.32
C THR A 507 7.64 -11.12 -16.14
N TYR A 508 7.62 -10.12 -15.26
CA TYR A 508 8.53 -10.07 -14.12
C TYR A 508 7.87 -9.42 -12.89
N MET A 509 8.19 -9.95 -11.71
CA MET A 509 7.84 -9.38 -10.42
C MET A 509 9.08 -9.36 -9.52
N CYS A 510 9.32 -8.25 -8.84
CA CYS A 510 10.35 -8.17 -7.81
C CYS A 510 9.71 -8.09 -6.43
N ALA A 511 10.24 -8.86 -5.47
CA ALA A 511 9.72 -8.90 -4.10
C ALA A 511 10.84 -9.00 -3.08
N ASP A 512 10.53 -8.81 -1.80
CA ASP A 512 11.46 -9.11 -0.73
C ASP A 512 11.66 -10.62 -0.58
N ALA A 513 12.83 -11.02 -0.07
CA ALA A 513 13.27 -12.42 -0.08
C ALA A 513 12.28 -13.34 0.67
N ASP A 514 11.77 -12.86 1.80
CA ASP A 514 10.78 -13.57 2.62
C ASP A 514 9.42 -13.74 1.94
N GLU A 515 9.15 -12.99 0.86
CA GLU A 515 7.88 -12.99 0.17
C GLU A 515 7.87 -13.89 -1.08
N ILE A 516 9.03 -14.20 -1.64
CA ILE A 516 9.17 -14.92 -2.92
C ILE A 516 8.34 -16.21 -2.93
N ASP A 517 8.45 -17.03 -1.87
CA ASP A 517 7.81 -18.34 -1.81
C ASP A 517 6.28 -18.28 -1.89
N PHE A 518 5.66 -17.32 -1.18
CA PHE A 518 4.20 -17.20 -1.20
C PHE A 518 3.72 -16.55 -2.51
N VAL A 519 4.46 -15.56 -3.04
CA VAL A 519 4.09 -14.85 -4.27
C VAL A 519 4.23 -15.75 -5.50
N THR A 520 5.23 -16.64 -5.52
CA THR A 520 5.47 -17.58 -6.63
C THR A 520 4.22 -18.40 -7.00
N ASN A 521 3.39 -18.73 -6.01
CA ASN A 521 2.16 -19.49 -6.22
C ASN A 521 0.97 -18.66 -6.74
N LEU A 522 1.10 -17.33 -6.79
CA LEU A 522 0.03 -16.38 -7.14
C LEU A 522 0.21 -15.72 -8.51
N ILE A 523 1.42 -15.78 -9.08
CA ILE A 523 1.77 -15.18 -10.37
C ILE A 523 1.54 -16.14 -11.55
N PRO A 524 1.37 -15.63 -12.80
CA PRO A 524 1.34 -16.47 -13.99
C PRO A 524 2.65 -17.27 -14.16
N GLN A 525 2.59 -18.49 -14.72
CA GLN A 525 3.79 -19.31 -14.99
C GLN A 525 4.80 -18.65 -15.94
N SER A 526 4.36 -17.69 -16.76
CA SER A 526 5.22 -16.89 -17.65
C SER A 526 5.91 -15.72 -16.96
N CYS A 527 5.60 -15.47 -15.68
CA CYS A 527 6.17 -14.39 -14.88
C CYS A 527 7.34 -14.94 -14.04
N ASN A 528 8.51 -14.32 -14.16
CA ASN A 528 9.66 -14.61 -13.31
C ASN A 528 9.59 -13.77 -12.02
N ILE A 529 10.07 -14.32 -10.91
CA ILE A 529 10.13 -13.60 -9.62
C ILE A 529 11.45 -13.83 -8.91
N ASN A 530 12.07 -12.75 -8.44
CA ASN A 530 13.26 -12.76 -7.58
C ASN A 530 13.45 -11.37 -6.92
N THR A 531 14.58 -11.16 -6.25
CA THR A 531 14.93 -9.91 -5.56
C THR A 531 15.80 -8.97 -6.40
N TYR A 532 16.18 -9.33 -7.64
CA TYR A 532 17.27 -8.69 -8.40
C TYR A 532 16.88 -7.38 -9.10
N CYS A 533 15.74 -6.77 -8.77
CA CYS A 533 15.46 -5.40 -9.20
C CYS A 533 16.34 -4.36 -8.49
N SER A 534 16.87 -4.71 -7.32
CA SER A 534 17.92 -3.97 -6.61
C SER A 534 18.72 -4.91 -5.72
N PHE A 535 20.02 -4.66 -5.54
CA PHE A 535 20.89 -5.48 -4.70
C PHE A 535 20.99 -5.00 -3.24
N VAL A 536 20.16 -4.00 -2.89
CA VAL A 536 19.98 -3.51 -1.53
C VAL A 536 18.67 -4.07 -0.92
N PRO A 537 18.53 -4.10 0.41
CA PRO A 537 17.25 -4.40 1.07
C PRO A 537 16.13 -3.47 0.59
N GLY A 538 14.89 -3.96 0.63
CA GLY A 538 13.73 -3.12 0.36
C GLY A 538 13.48 -2.17 1.53
N GLY A 539 12.87 -1.01 1.27
CA GLY A 539 12.50 -0.06 2.32
C GLY A 539 13.68 0.74 2.90
N GLU A 540 13.59 1.11 4.17
CA GLU A 540 14.64 1.86 4.86
C GLU A 540 15.79 0.93 5.27
N PHE A 541 17.01 1.25 4.85
CA PHE A 541 18.21 0.49 5.17
C PHE A 541 19.37 1.43 5.54
N PHE A 542 20.35 0.85 6.23
CA PHE A 542 21.56 1.48 6.73
C PHE A 542 22.77 0.75 6.15
N VAL A 543 23.92 1.41 6.09
CA VAL A 543 25.12 0.83 5.47
C VAL A 543 26.27 0.80 6.47
N VAL A 544 26.95 -0.33 6.55
CA VAL A 544 28.29 -0.44 7.17
C VAL A 544 29.31 -0.60 6.05
N GLU A 545 30.30 0.28 6.01
CA GLU A 545 31.30 0.29 4.94
C GLU A 545 32.72 0.48 5.50
N GLY A 546 33.72 0.15 4.71
CA GLY A 546 35.11 0.37 5.09
C GLY A 546 36.11 -0.33 4.16
N GLU A 547 37.37 -0.29 4.56
CA GLU A 547 38.48 -0.91 3.85
C GLU A 547 39.26 -1.88 4.75
N ASN A 548 39.78 -2.95 4.13
CA ASN A 548 40.68 -3.90 4.78
C ASN A 548 42.11 -3.66 4.35
N LYS A 549 43.01 -3.55 5.33
CA LYS A 549 44.43 -3.27 5.09
C LYS A 549 45.33 -4.21 5.85
N PHE A 550 46.49 -4.46 5.27
CA PHE A 550 47.53 -5.31 5.83
C PHE A 550 48.70 -4.47 6.33
N ASP A 551 48.77 -4.31 7.65
CA ASP A 551 49.83 -3.61 8.38
C ASP A 551 51.07 -4.51 8.52
N SER A 552 51.92 -4.46 7.49
CA SER A 552 53.15 -5.29 7.40
C SER A 552 54.32 -4.75 8.23
N ASN A 553 54.32 -3.46 8.53
CA ASN A 553 55.35 -2.69 9.23
C ASN A 553 55.02 -2.45 10.72
N SER A 554 53.82 -2.83 11.17
CA SER A 554 53.32 -2.65 12.53
C SER A 554 53.24 -1.17 12.98
N ASP A 555 52.90 -0.26 12.07
CA ASP A 555 52.64 1.16 12.42
C ASP A 555 51.15 1.55 12.36
N GLY A 556 50.28 0.56 12.15
CA GLY A 556 48.83 0.68 12.07
C GLY A 556 48.35 0.95 10.66
N CYS A 557 47.16 0.45 10.31
CA CYS A 557 46.63 0.49 8.95
C CYS A 557 46.43 1.91 8.39
N ASP A 558 47.44 2.42 7.70
CA ASP A 558 47.47 3.74 7.09
C ASP A 558 47.12 3.72 5.59
N ALA A 559 47.20 4.87 4.92
CA ALA A 559 46.85 4.95 3.50
C ALA A 559 47.87 4.31 2.54
N THR A 560 49.05 3.97 3.05
CA THR A 560 50.16 3.37 2.28
C THR A 560 50.26 1.86 2.44
N ASP A 561 49.52 1.29 3.40
CA ASP A 561 49.50 -0.15 3.62
C ASP A 561 48.84 -0.93 2.47
N PRO A 562 49.36 -2.13 2.15
CA PRO A 562 48.74 -3.03 1.19
C PRO A 562 47.29 -3.38 1.54
N ILE A 563 46.50 -3.61 0.49
CA ILE A 563 45.10 -4.02 0.60
C ILE A 563 45.01 -5.49 1.02
N TYR A 564 44.04 -5.83 1.88
CA TYR A 564 43.64 -7.21 2.13
C TYR A 564 42.35 -7.54 1.33
N PRO A 565 42.44 -8.29 0.22
CA PRO A 565 41.29 -8.55 -0.65
C PRO A 565 40.39 -9.69 -0.14
N ASN A 566 39.13 -9.70 -0.56
CA ASN A 566 38.18 -10.81 -0.37
C ASN A 566 38.06 -11.31 1.08
N LEU A 567 38.03 -10.40 2.07
CA LEU A 567 37.77 -10.75 3.46
C LEU A 567 36.30 -11.14 3.64
N MET A 568 36.04 -12.26 4.28
CA MET A 568 34.70 -12.74 4.61
C MET A 568 34.22 -12.11 5.92
N TYR A 569 32.96 -11.72 6.01
CA TYR A 569 32.31 -11.23 7.22
C TYR A 569 31.09 -12.09 7.55
N SER A 570 31.03 -12.57 8.78
CA SER A 570 29.79 -13.09 9.37
C SER A 570 29.00 -11.94 10.00
N ILE A 571 27.73 -11.84 9.63
CA ILE A 571 26.79 -10.83 10.11
C ILE A 571 25.71 -11.56 10.91
N SER A 572 25.49 -11.17 12.17
CA SER A 572 24.47 -11.78 13.01
C SER A 572 23.68 -10.74 13.79
N ASP A 573 22.34 -10.87 13.78
CA ASP A 573 21.45 -10.12 14.68
C ASP A 573 21.05 -10.92 15.94
N GLY A 574 21.65 -12.11 16.13
CA GLY A 574 21.30 -13.09 17.16
C GLY A 574 20.27 -14.14 16.74
N THR A 575 19.63 -13.97 15.58
CA THR A 575 18.59 -14.85 15.02
C THR A 575 18.86 -15.25 13.58
N VAL A 576 19.27 -14.31 12.73
CA VAL A 576 19.63 -14.47 11.33
C VAL A 576 21.14 -14.35 11.20
N GLU A 577 21.74 -15.24 10.40
CA GLU A 577 23.15 -15.18 10.03
C GLU A 577 23.27 -14.95 8.52
N GLY A 578 24.08 -13.96 8.14
CA GLY A 578 24.43 -13.66 6.75
C GLY A 578 25.94 -13.63 6.58
N ILE A 579 26.40 -13.84 5.34
CA ILE A 579 27.82 -13.72 4.99
C ILE A 579 27.97 -12.77 3.80
N SER A 580 28.95 -11.87 3.90
CA SER A 580 29.38 -10.98 2.83
C SER A 580 30.89 -11.09 2.64
N ILE A 581 31.38 -10.88 1.42
CA ILE A 581 32.81 -10.90 1.10
C ILE A 581 33.20 -9.54 0.50
N SER A 582 34.27 -8.91 0.99
CA SER A 582 34.79 -7.67 0.42
C SER A 582 35.24 -7.88 -1.03
N ASN A 583 35.33 -6.81 -1.81
CA ASN A 583 35.84 -6.92 -3.17
C ASN A 583 37.38 -7.11 -3.21
N ILE A 584 37.93 -7.23 -4.42
CA ILE A 584 39.37 -7.39 -4.66
C ILE A 584 40.21 -6.17 -4.27
N ASN A 585 39.58 -5.01 -4.07
CA ASN A 585 40.23 -3.81 -3.56
C ASN A 585 40.13 -3.71 -2.02
N GLY A 586 39.65 -4.76 -1.35
CA GLY A 586 39.50 -4.81 0.10
C GLY A 586 38.41 -3.89 0.65
N SER A 587 37.62 -3.26 -0.21
CA SER A 587 36.49 -2.42 0.20
C SER A 587 35.23 -3.28 0.35
N TYR A 588 34.43 -2.98 1.36
CA TYR A 588 33.16 -3.64 1.61
C TYR A 588 32.06 -2.60 1.89
N SER A 589 30.82 -2.96 1.56
CA SER A 589 29.62 -2.19 1.84
C SER A 589 28.50 -3.18 2.12
N ILE A 590 28.05 -3.23 3.37
CA ILE A 590 27.06 -4.17 3.87
C ILE A 590 25.79 -3.39 4.21
N PRO A 591 24.73 -3.50 3.40
CA PRO A 591 23.45 -2.90 3.73
C PRO A 591 22.71 -3.77 4.78
N LEU A 592 22.14 -3.12 5.79
CA LEU A 592 21.45 -3.71 6.93
C LEU A 592 20.12 -2.98 7.19
N GLU A 593 19.13 -3.69 7.70
CA GLU A 593 17.85 -3.10 8.10
C GLU A 593 17.92 -2.53 9.53
N VAL A 594 16.80 -2.09 10.09
CA VAL A 594 16.72 -1.68 11.51
C VAL A 594 17.01 -2.88 12.40
N GLY A 595 17.98 -2.76 13.30
CA GLY A 595 18.36 -3.86 14.19
C GLY A 595 19.71 -3.71 14.87
N ASN A 596 20.01 -4.68 15.73
CA ASN A 596 21.30 -4.82 16.39
C ASN A 596 22.11 -5.90 15.69
N TYR A 597 23.23 -5.53 15.08
CA TYR A 597 24.06 -6.47 14.32
C TYR A 597 25.46 -6.55 14.91
N THR A 598 26.01 -7.76 14.94
CA THR A 598 27.43 -8.03 15.18
C THR A 598 28.07 -8.48 13.87
N ILE A 599 29.11 -7.76 13.44
CA ILE A 599 29.87 -8.08 12.22
C ILE A 599 31.25 -8.58 12.65
N THR A 600 31.56 -9.81 12.28
CA THR A 600 32.79 -10.51 12.63
C THR A 600 33.56 -10.86 11.36
N PRO A 601 34.74 -10.28 11.11
CA PRO A 601 35.59 -10.69 10.00
C PRO A 601 36.20 -12.08 10.24
N ASN A 602 36.20 -12.91 9.20
CA ASN A 602 36.73 -14.27 9.23
C ASN A 602 37.96 -14.38 8.32
N LEU A 603 39.11 -14.71 8.92
CA LEU A 603 40.36 -14.95 8.21
C LEU A 603 40.41 -16.41 7.73
N LEU A 604 40.69 -16.62 6.44
CA LEU A 604 40.88 -17.96 5.85
C LEU A 604 42.09 -18.71 6.46
N ASN A 605 43.12 -17.96 6.88
CA ASN A 605 44.34 -18.46 7.52
C ASN A 605 44.56 -17.72 8.85
N ASP A 606 43.70 -17.95 9.83
CA ASP A 606 43.74 -17.29 11.16
C ASP A 606 45.04 -17.55 11.95
N ASP A 607 45.73 -18.65 11.68
CA ASP A 607 47.08 -18.92 12.20
C ASP A 607 48.16 -17.98 11.64
N TYR A 608 47.93 -17.34 10.49
CA TYR A 608 48.93 -16.52 9.80
C TYR A 608 48.80 -15.03 10.09
N PHE A 609 47.61 -14.60 10.50
CA PHE A 609 47.23 -13.20 10.60
C PHE A 609 46.36 -12.95 11.84
N SER A 610 46.45 -11.75 12.40
CA SER A 610 45.53 -11.24 13.42
C SER A 610 44.78 -10.03 12.89
N ILE A 611 43.53 -9.85 13.34
CA ILE A 611 42.66 -8.76 12.89
C ILE A 611 42.22 -7.87 14.05
N SER A 612 42.13 -6.55 13.81
CA SER A 612 41.63 -5.57 14.77
C SER A 612 40.72 -4.54 14.08
N PRO A 613 39.51 -4.27 14.61
CA PRO A 613 38.90 -4.96 15.75
C PRO A 613 38.49 -6.40 15.42
N GLU A 614 38.37 -7.27 16.43
CA GLU A 614 37.95 -8.68 16.23
C GLU A 614 36.48 -8.81 15.79
N ASN A 615 35.64 -7.82 16.14
CA ASN A 615 34.26 -7.67 15.70
C ASN A 615 33.81 -6.23 15.99
N ILE A 616 32.70 -5.84 15.37
CA ILE A 616 31.97 -4.61 15.71
C ILE A 616 30.51 -4.93 16.01
N SER A 617 29.88 -4.07 16.80
CA SER A 617 28.44 -4.09 17.04
C SER A 617 27.84 -2.75 16.65
N VAL A 618 26.81 -2.77 15.81
CA VAL A 618 26.06 -1.59 15.36
C VAL A 618 24.60 -1.74 15.72
N ASN A 619 23.94 -0.64 16.06
CA ASN A 619 22.52 -0.59 16.39
C ASN A 619 21.84 0.50 15.55
N PHE A 620 21.11 0.11 14.52
CA PHE A 620 20.37 1.05 13.67
C PHE A 620 18.90 1.14 14.13
N PRO A 621 18.30 2.35 14.16
CA PRO A 621 18.78 3.61 13.57
C PRO A 621 19.57 4.51 14.54
N ASP A 622 19.97 4.03 15.72
CA ASP A 622 20.64 4.86 16.74
C ASP A 622 22.06 5.32 16.32
N GLU A 623 22.71 4.57 15.44
CA GLU A 623 24.02 4.88 14.85
C GLU A 623 23.90 5.66 13.51
N SER A 624 24.95 6.40 13.15
CA SER A 624 25.01 7.09 11.85
C SER A 624 25.17 6.11 10.68
N SER A 625 24.46 6.36 9.57
CA SER A 625 24.63 5.64 8.31
C SER A 625 25.12 6.59 7.20
N PRO A 626 26.20 6.25 6.46
CA PRO A 626 26.99 5.03 6.59
C PRO A 626 27.83 4.99 7.88
N TYR A 627 27.97 3.80 8.49
CA TYR A 627 28.89 3.53 9.59
C TYR A 627 30.21 3.04 9.02
N THR A 628 31.23 3.90 9.05
CA THR A 628 32.56 3.57 8.51
C THR A 628 33.42 2.83 9.54
N GLN A 629 33.88 1.63 9.21
CA GLN A 629 34.81 0.85 10.02
C GLN A 629 35.87 0.18 9.15
N ASP A 630 37.14 0.46 9.40
CA ASP A 630 38.23 -0.27 8.73
C ASP A 630 38.67 -1.48 9.59
N PHE A 631 39.09 -2.55 8.93
CA PHE A 631 39.70 -3.70 9.60
C PHE A 631 41.19 -3.79 9.29
N CYS A 632 41.99 -3.88 10.34
CA CYS A 632 43.44 -3.91 10.23
C CYS A 632 43.97 -5.33 10.46
N ILE A 633 44.64 -5.88 9.45
CA ILE A 633 45.23 -7.21 9.46
C ILE A 633 46.73 -7.08 9.71
N THR A 634 47.25 -7.84 10.66
CA THR A 634 48.67 -7.84 11.05
C THR A 634 49.25 -9.25 10.92
N PRO A 635 50.53 -9.41 10.54
CA PRO A 635 51.14 -10.72 10.42
C PRO A 635 51.37 -11.39 11.79
N ASN A 636 51.06 -12.68 11.89
CA ASN A 636 51.35 -13.51 13.06
C ASN A 636 52.48 -14.50 12.76
N GLY A 637 53.66 -14.26 13.33
CA GLY A 637 54.84 -15.09 13.08
C GLY A 637 55.38 -14.98 11.65
N ILE A 638 56.21 -15.94 11.25
CA ILE A 638 56.75 -16.04 9.89
C ILE A 638 56.09 -17.24 9.21
N LYS A 639 55.32 -16.97 8.16
CA LYS A 639 54.52 -17.95 7.42
C LYS A 639 54.75 -17.76 5.92
N ASN A 640 55.51 -18.67 5.30
CA ASN A 640 55.69 -18.69 3.85
C ASN A 640 54.63 -19.63 3.27
N ASP A 641 53.83 -19.17 2.30
CA ASP A 641 52.80 -20.02 1.68
C ASP A 641 52.46 -19.49 0.27
N LEU A 642 52.60 -20.34 -0.74
CA LEU A 642 52.36 -20.01 -2.15
C LEU A 642 51.27 -20.91 -2.75
N GLN A 643 50.25 -20.30 -3.32
CA GLN A 643 49.20 -21.02 -4.04
C GLN A 643 49.38 -20.87 -5.55
N VAL A 644 49.09 -21.92 -6.33
CA VAL A 644 48.97 -21.87 -7.79
C VAL A 644 47.69 -22.49 -8.28
N TYR A 645 47.11 -21.94 -9.35
CA TYR A 645 46.00 -22.56 -10.07
C TYR A 645 46.00 -22.23 -11.57
N ILE A 646 45.33 -23.06 -12.38
CA ILE A 646 45.25 -22.95 -13.83
C ILE A 646 43.79 -22.83 -14.24
N ILE A 647 43.46 -21.76 -14.96
CA ILE A 647 42.12 -21.50 -15.48
C ILE A 647 42.15 -21.65 -17.01
N PRO A 648 41.38 -22.58 -17.61
CA PRO A 648 41.22 -22.61 -19.06
C PRO A 648 40.38 -21.39 -19.49
N LEU A 649 40.89 -20.54 -20.37
CA LEU A 649 40.12 -19.39 -20.90
C LEU A 649 39.27 -19.78 -22.11
N SER A 650 39.78 -20.69 -22.95
CA SER A 650 39.05 -21.24 -24.09
C SER A 650 38.76 -22.73 -23.94
N ALA A 651 37.74 -23.21 -24.65
CA ALA A 651 37.48 -24.63 -24.78
C ALA A 651 38.60 -25.36 -25.52
N ALA A 652 38.99 -26.54 -25.03
CA ALA A 652 39.96 -27.41 -25.69
C ALA A 652 39.33 -28.05 -26.94
N ARG A 653 39.61 -27.49 -28.12
CA ARG A 653 39.10 -27.96 -29.41
C ARG A 653 40.24 -28.55 -30.27
N PRO A 654 40.10 -29.78 -30.80
CA PRO A 654 41.15 -30.39 -31.64
C PRO A 654 41.50 -29.53 -32.86
N GLY A 655 42.79 -29.27 -33.07
CA GLY A 655 43.30 -28.49 -34.20
C GLY A 655 43.25 -26.96 -34.06
N PHE A 656 42.84 -26.46 -32.90
CA PHE A 656 42.77 -25.02 -32.61
C PHE A 656 43.68 -24.63 -31.44
N ASP A 657 43.98 -23.34 -31.36
CA ASP A 657 44.68 -22.77 -30.22
C ASP A 657 43.75 -22.73 -29.00
N SER A 658 44.29 -23.13 -27.85
CA SER A 658 43.64 -23.05 -26.54
C SER A 658 44.49 -22.22 -25.58
N THR A 659 43.88 -21.28 -24.88
CA THR A 659 44.55 -20.35 -23.96
C THR A 659 44.20 -20.66 -22.52
N TYR A 660 45.20 -20.57 -21.66
CA TYR A 660 45.17 -20.86 -20.23
C TYR A 660 45.76 -19.69 -19.44
N LYS A 661 45.18 -19.40 -18.27
CA LYS A 661 45.69 -18.42 -17.30
C LYS A 661 46.19 -19.17 -16.08
N ILE A 662 47.49 -19.15 -15.84
CA ILE A 662 48.10 -19.69 -14.63
C ILE A 662 48.21 -18.54 -13.65
N ILE A 663 47.64 -18.67 -12.47
CA ILE A 663 47.72 -17.66 -11.41
C ILE A 663 48.54 -18.25 -10.27
N TYR A 664 49.51 -17.49 -9.79
CA TYR A 664 50.27 -17.81 -8.58
C TYR A 664 50.15 -16.64 -7.61
N LYS A 665 49.94 -16.97 -6.34
CA LYS A 665 49.60 -16.02 -5.28
C LYS A 665 50.42 -16.33 -4.03
N ASN A 666 50.87 -15.28 -3.37
CA ASN A 666 51.40 -15.41 -2.02
C ASN A 666 50.25 -15.32 -1.01
N VAL A 667 49.97 -16.42 -0.32
CA VAL A 667 48.93 -16.51 0.73
C VAL A 667 49.55 -16.53 2.14
N GLY A 668 50.88 -16.48 2.21
CA GLY A 668 51.66 -16.28 3.43
C GLY A 668 51.80 -14.81 3.80
N ASN A 669 52.62 -14.54 4.83
CA ASN A 669 52.79 -13.22 5.42
C ASN A 669 54.20 -12.62 5.21
N THR A 670 55.01 -13.23 4.35
CA THR A 670 56.36 -12.77 3.98
C THR A 670 56.49 -12.62 2.47
N THR A 671 57.39 -11.75 2.01
CA THR A 671 57.69 -11.63 0.57
C THR A 671 58.51 -12.82 0.06
N LEU A 672 58.11 -13.42 -1.06
CA LEU A 672 58.74 -14.62 -1.64
C LEU A 672 59.26 -14.39 -3.07
N SER A 673 60.17 -15.24 -3.52
CA SER A 673 60.72 -15.23 -4.89
C SER A 673 61.04 -16.66 -5.31
N GLY A 674 60.86 -16.97 -6.58
CA GLY A 674 61.04 -18.33 -7.08
C GLY A 674 60.60 -18.46 -8.53
N ASN A 675 60.02 -19.60 -8.88
CA ASN A 675 59.50 -19.83 -10.23
C ASN A 675 58.21 -20.62 -10.25
N VAL A 676 57.49 -20.47 -11.35
CA VAL A 676 56.33 -21.28 -11.70
C VAL A 676 56.70 -22.19 -12.86
N THR A 677 56.38 -23.47 -12.75
CA THR A 677 56.55 -24.44 -13.84
C THR A 677 55.20 -24.97 -14.30
N LEU A 678 55.02 -25.11 -15.62
CA LEU A 678 53.88 -25.79 -16.22
C LEU A 678 54.37 -27.04 -16.95
N THR A 679 53.85 -28.20 -16.56
CA THR A 679 54.05 -29.48 -17.27
C THR A 679 52.82 -29.79 -18.12
N PHE A 680 53.03 -30.19 -19.36
CA PHE A 680 51.98 -30.54 -20.34
C PHE A 680 52.40 -31.75 -21.20
N ASP A 681 51.46 -32.37 -21.91
CA ASP A 681 51.74 -33.51 -22.80
C ASP A 681 52.08 -33.03 -24.22
N ASP A 682 53.38 -32.93 -24.51
CA ASP A 682 53.95 -32.56 -25.82
C ASP A 682 53.55 -33.52 -26.95
N ASP A 683 53.07 -34.74 -26.64
CA ASP A 683 52.51 -35.63 -27.67
C ASP A 683 51.15 -35.13 -28.17
N LEU A 684 50.38 -34.38 -27.36
CA LEU A 684 48.99 -33.98 -27.66
C LEU A 684 48.83 -32.50 -28.02
N MET A 685 49.80 -31.65 -27.68
CA MET A 685 49.74 -30.21 -27.90
C MET A 685 51.12 -29.57 -28.01
N ASP A 686 51.20 -28.46 -28.73
CA ASP A 686 52.41 -27.68 -28.93
C ASP A 686 52.30 -26.30 -28.26
N PHE A 687 53.39 -25.80 -27.67
CA PHE A 687 53.43 -24.42 -27.15
C PHE A 687 53.44 -23.37 -28.27
N VAL A 688 52.58 -22.35 -28.16
CA VAL A 688 52.46 -21.25 -29.14
C VAL A 688 53.06 -19.96 -28.59
N THR A 689 52.49 -19.43 -27.51
CA THR A 689 52.97 -18.17 -26.89
C THR A 689 52.71 -18.15 -25.38
N SER A 690 53.41 -17.27 -24.67
CA SER A 690 53.08 -16.89 -23.30
C SER A 690 53.40 -15.44 -22.99
N MET A 691 52.66 -14.87 -22.04
CA MET A 691 52.91 -13.56 -21.46
C MET A 691 52.75 -13.66 -19.93
N PRO A 692 53.81 -13.39 -19.13
CA PRO A 692 55.17 -12.99 -19.54
C PRO A 692 55.92 -14.09 -20.31
N ALA A 693 57.00 -13.71 -21.00
CA ALA A 693 57.80 -14.65 -21.78
C ALA A 693 58.46 -15.70 -20.88
N ILE A 694 58.50 -16.95 -21.36
CA ILE A 694 59.19 -18.08 -20.72
C ILE A 694 60.67 -17.81 -20.45
N THR A 695 61.14 -18.23 -19.27
CA THR A 695 62.56 -18.16 -18.87
C THR A 695 63.34 -19.36 -19.41
N THR A 696 62.78 -20.57 -19.31
CA THR A 696 63.33 -21.79 -19.90
C THR A 696 62.24 -22.61 -20.58
N ASN A 697 62.60 -23.23 -21.71
CA ASN A 697 61.73 -24.12 -22.47
C ASN A 697 62.40 -25.49 -22.62
N LEU A 698 61.83 -26.50 -21.98
CA LEU A 698 62.10 -27.92 -22.21
C LEU A 698 60.87 -28.51 -22.90
N SER A 699 61.02 -29.56 -23.70
CA SER A 699 59.95 -30.06 -24.60
C SER A 699 58.57 -30.22 -23.94
N SER A 700 58.48 -30.60 -22.66
CA SER A 700 57.21 -30.77 -21.95
C SER A 700 57.06 -29.91 -20.69
N VAL A 701 57.96 -28.94 -20.46
CA VAL A 701 57.99 -28.10 -19.25
C VAL A 701 58.34 -26.65 -19.58
N LEU A 702 57.44 -25.74 -19.21
CA LEU A 702 57.64 -24.29 -19.30
C LEU A 702 57.96 -23.73 -17.92
N THR A 703 58.83 -22.72 -17.83
CA THR A 703 59.21 -22.09 -16.55
C THR A 703 59.24 -20.58 -16.63
N TRP A 704 58.75 -19.91 -15.59
CA TRP A 704 58.77 -18.46 -15.40
C TRP A 704 59.31 -18.11 -14.02
N GLU A 705 60.31 -17.24 -13.94
CA GLU A 705 60.84 -16.73 -12.67
C GLU A 705 60.02 -15.51 -12.20
N TYR A 706 59.83 -15.38 -10.88
CA TYR A 706 59.19 -14.23 -10.25
C TYR A 706 60.02 -13.75 -9.05
N THR A 707 59.97 -12.44 -8.76
CA THR A 707 60.75 -11.82 -7.69
C THR A 707 59.89 -10.89 -6.87
N ASN A 708 60.14 -10.87 -5.56
CA ASN A 708 59.48 -10.03 -4.57
C ASN A 708 57.94 -10.08 -4.62
N LEU A 709 57.35 -11.28 -4.69
CA LEU A 709 55.90 -11.45 -4.60
C LEU A 709 55.46 -11.16 -3.16
N GLU A 710 54.80 -10.02 -2.96
CA GLU A 710 54.35 -9.53 -1.65
C GLU A 710 53.16 -10.35 -1.13
N PRO A 711 52.89 -10.36 0.20
CA PRO A 711 51.69 -10.98 0.75
C PRO A 711 50.41 -10.51 0.05
N PHE A 712 49.52 -11.46 -0.26
CA PHE A 712 48.27 -11.26 -1.01
C PHE A 712 48.41 -10.84 -2.48
N GLU A 713 49.62 -10.51 -2.93
CA GLU A 713 49.91 -10.27 -4.33
C GLU A 713 49.70 -11.55 -5.13
N ASN A 714 49.01 -11.41 -6.26
CA ASN A 714 48.92 -12.45 -7.27
C ASN A 714 49.47 -11.94 -8.59
N SER A 715 50.01 -12.86 -9.37
CA SER A 715 50.48 -12.62 -10.72
C SER A 715 49.95 -13.71 -11.63
N SER A 716 49.81 -13.40 -12.92
CA SER A 716 49.27 -14.34 -13.89
C SER A 716 50.17 -14.52 -15.10
N ILE A 717 50.10 -15.71 -15.68
CA ILE A 717 50.79 -16.11 -16.90
C ILE A 717 49.73 -16.60 -17.87
N LEU A 718 49.58 -15.91 -19.00
CA LEU A 718 48.78 -16.36 -20.11
C LEU A 718 49.63 -17.29 -20.98
N VAL A 719 49.11 -18.49 -21.29
CA VAL A 719 49.78 -19.49 -22.11
C VAL A 719 48.83 -19.97 -23.19
N THR A 720 49.26 -19.97 -24.45
CA THR A 720 48.51 -20.50 -25.58
C THR A 720 49.18 -21.76 -26.11
N MET A 721 48.40 -22.83 -26.26
CA MET A 721 48.81 -24.14 -26.78
C MET A 721 48.01 -24.47 -28.04
N ASN A 722 48.65 -25.02 -29.07
CA ASN A 722 47.96 -25.55 -30.23
C ASN A 722 47.64 -27.03 -29.99
N LEU A 723 46.37 -27.42 -30.05
CA LEU A 723 45.97 -28.80 -29.81
C LEU A 723 46.03 -29.63 -31.10
N ASN A 724 46.47 -30.89 -31.01
CA ASN A 724 46.54 -31.78 -32.17
C ASN A 724 45.18 -31.95 -32.86
N THR A 725 45.21 -32.11 -34.18
CA THR A 725 44.00 -32.42 -34.96
C THR A 725 43.55 -33.87 -34.72
N PRO A 726 42.27 -34.20 -34.99
CA PRO A 726 41.82 -35.60 -34.99
C PRO A 726 42.51 -36.46 -36.06
N THR A 727 43.21 -35.81 -37.01
CA THR A 727 43.94 -36.44 -38.12
C THR A 727 45.44 -36.52 -37.88
N HIS A 728 45.94 -36.10 -36.70
CA HIS A 728 47.36 -36.14 -36.37
C HIS A 728 47.90 -37.59 -36.48
N PRO A 729 49.06 -37.83 -37.13
CA PRO A 729 49.47 -39.16 -37.57
C PRO A 729 49.84 -40.14 -36.45
N THR A 730 50.23 -39.64 -35.28
CA THR A 730 50.70 -40.46 -34.15
C THR A 730 49.87 -40.28 -32.88
N PHE A 731 49.37 -39.07 -32.65
CA PHE A 731 48.68 -38.69 -31.41
C PHE A 731 47.44 -37.81 -31.71
N PRO A 732 46.39 -38.39 -32.31
CA PRO A 732 45.18 -37.65 -32.62
C PRO A 732 44.42 -37.29 -31.34
N LEU A 733 43.91 -36.07 -31.27
CA LEU A 733 43.01 -35.63 -30.21
C LEU A 733 41.56 -35.68 -30.72
N ASN A 734 40.69 -36.36 -30.00
CA ASN A 734 39.29 -36.57 -30.35
C ASN A 734 38.36 -35.90 -29.34
N ASN A 735 37.11 -35.70 -29.74
CA ASN A 735 36.06 -35.28 -28.83
C ASN A 735 35.91 -36.30 -27.69
N SER A 736 35.76 -35.79 -26.47
CA SER A 736 35.70 -36.55 -25.22
C SER A 736 37.02 -37.12 -24.70
N ASP A 737 38.16 -36.85 -25.37
CA ASP A 737 39.46 -37.08 -24.76
C ASP A 737 39.70 -36.07 -23.61
N TYR A 738 40.64 -36.36 -22.72
CA TYR A 738 41.07 -35.43 -21.67
C TYR A 738 42.51 -35.01 -21.90
N ILE A 739 42.77 -33.71 -21.74
CA ILE A 739 44.12 -33.16 -21.66
C ILE A 739 44.42 -32.77 -20.22
N SER A 740 45.69 -32.83 -19.84
CA SER A 740 46.12 -32.59 -18.46
C SER A 740 47.29 -31.63 -18.41
N PHE A 741 47.25 -30.74 -17.43
CA PHE A 741 48.33 -29.82 -17.10
C PHE A 741 48.65 -29.93 -15.62
N GLN A 742 49.90 -29.69 -15.24
CA GLN A 742 50.30 -29.52 -13.86
C GLN A 742 51.11 -28.25 -13.70
N ALA A 743 50.64 -27.34 -12.86
CA ALA A 743 51.37 -26.13 -12.47
C ALA A 743 51.96 -26.32 -11.07
N ILE A 744 53.18 -25.81 -10.88
CA ILE A 744 53.88 -25.84 -9.58
C ILE A 744 54.46 -24.45 -9.32
N ALA A 745 54.20 -23.88 -8.15
CA ALA A 745 54.86 -22.66 -7.65
C ALA A 745 55.94 -23.02 -6.63
N ASN A 746 57.18 -22.65 -6.93
CA ASN A 746 58.34 -22.84 -6.06
C ASN A 746 58.69 -21.52 -5.32
N PRO A 747 59.31 -21.58 -4.12
CA PRO A 747 59.78 -22.77 -3.41
C PRO A 747 58.67 -23.53 -2.65
N ILE A 748 58.75 -24.85 -2.65
CA ILE A 748 57.90 -25.74 -1.83
C ILE A 748 58.53 -25.98 -0.44
N ALA A 749 59.84 -25.79 -0.32
CA ALA A 749 60.54 -25.98 0.95
C ALA A 749 60.20 -24.84 1.92
N ASP A 750 59.92 -25.19 3.17
CA ASP A 750 59.49 -24.27 4.24
C ASP A 750 58.17 -23.53 3.94
N ASP A 751 57.37 -24.06 3.00
CA ASP A 751 55.99 -23.64 2.73
C ASP A 751 55.03 -24.32 3.72
N GLU A 752 54.12 -23.54 4.30
CA GLU A 752 53.16 -24.02 5.31
C GLU A 752 52.10 -24.96 4.72
N THR A 753 51.67 -24.73 3.47
CA THR A 753 50.64 -25.51 2.78
C THR A 753 51.12 -26.04 1.44
N ALA A 754 52.29 -26.68 1.40
CA ALA A 754 52.96 -27.23 0.20
C ALA A 754 52.10 -27.94 -0.87
N VAL A 755 50.89 -28.42 -0.53
CA VAL A 755 49.93 -29.03 -1.47
C VAL A 755 49.20 -28.01 -2.35
N ASN A 756 49.00 -26.76 -1.91
CA ASN A 756 48.34 -25.71 -2.69
C ASN A 756 49.30 -25.05 -3.72
N ASN A 757 50.60 -25.31 -3.58
CA ASN A 757 51.64 -24.96 -4.55
C ASN A 757 51.56 -25.80 -5.83
N ILE A 758 50.69 -26.82 -5.88
CA ILE A 758 50.54 -27.73 -7.00
C ILE A 758 49.07 -27.77 -7.40
N MET A 759 48.77 -27.46 -8.67
CA MET A 759 47.45 -27.70 -9.23
C MET A 759 47.55 -28.57 -10.48
N SER A 760 46.65 -29.54 -10.58
CA SER A 760 46.44 -30.32 -11.80
C SER A 760 45.11 -29.93 -12.45
N LEU A 761 45.15 -29.52 -13.72
CA LEU A 761 43.95 -29.26 -14.52
C LEU A 761 43.68 -30.45 -15.41
N LYS A 762 42.45 -30.98 -15.38
CA LYS A 762 42.00 -32.04 -16.27
C LYS A 762 40.83 -31.57 -17.13
N GLN A 763 41.13 -31.10 -18.34
CA GLN A 763 40.15 -30.49 -19.22
C GLN A 763 39.60 -31.49 -20.24
N LEU A 764 38.27 -31.53 -20.40
CA LEU A 764 37.59 -32.30 -21.44
C LEU A 764 37.78 -31.62 -22.80
N VAL A 765 38.15 -32.40 -23.81
CA VAL A 765 38.20 -31.97 -25.20
C VAL A 765 36.79 -31.99 -25.77
N VAL A 766 36.33 -30.85 -26.25
CA VAL A 766 34.95 -30.65 -26.71
C VAL A 766 34.91 -30.14 -28.14
N ASN A 767 33.79 -30.37 -28.82
CA ASN A 767 33.41 -29.66 -30.03
C ASN A 767 32.52 -28.46 -29.65
N SER A 768 31.55 -28.07 -30.50
CA SER A 768 30.49 -27.12 -30.11
C SER A 768 29.84 -27.61 -28.81
N PHE A 769 30.03 -26.86 -27.73
CA PHE A 769 29.57 -27.17 -26.38
C PHE A 769 28.72 -26.03 -25.84
N ASP A 770 27.92 -26.27 -24.80
CA ASP A 770 27.12 -25.21 -24.17
C ASP A 770 28.07 -24.18 -23.54
N PRO A 771 27.96 -22.89 -23.92
CA PRO A 771 28.79 -21.84 -23.34
C PRO A 771 28.36 -21.44 -21.92
N ASN A 772 27.15 -21.78 -21.50
CA ASN A 772 26.64 -21.57 -20.14
C ASN A 772 26.79 -22.85 -19.32
N ASP A 773 27.95 -23.06 -18.70
CA ASP A 773 28.29 -24.31 -18.03
C ASP A 773 29.03 -24.12 -16.71
N ILE A 774 29.07 -25.20 -15.92
CA ILE A 774 29.90 -25.32 -14.72
C ILE A 774 30.82 -26.52 -14.85
N THR A 775 32.07 -26.34 -14.44
CA THR A 775 33.11 -27.38 -14.51
C THR A 775 33.95 -27.41 -13.24
N CYS A 776 34.28 -28.62 -12.77
CA CYS A 776 35.30 -28.85 -11.75
C CYS A 776 36.67 -28.98 -12.44
N LEU A 777 37.65 -28.18 -12.05
CA LEU A 777 38.95 -28.10 -12.74
C LEU A 777 39.86 -29.30 -12.43
N GLU A 778 39.65 -29.96 -11.29
CA GLU A 778 40.27 -31.25 -10.95
C GLU A 778 39.75 -32.39 -11.84
N GLY A 779 38.56 -32.19 -12.45
CA GLY A 779 37.95 -33.10 -13.41
C GLY A 779 36.92 -34.06 -12.79
N PRO A 780 36.58 -35.15 -13.52
CA PRO A 780 35.49 -36.04 -13.11
C PRO A 780 35.84 -36.96 -11.94
N GLN A 781 37.10 -36.99 -11.52
CA GLN A 781 37.58 -37.89 -10.46
C GLN A 781 38.67 -37.20 -9.64
N ILE A 782 38.57 -37.33 -8.31
CA ILE A 782 39.64 -37.02 -7.37
C ILE A 782 40.03 -38.28 -6.60
N ILE A 783 41.27 -38.36 -6.13
CA ILE A 783 41.72 -39.51 -5.33
C ILE A 783 41.37 -39.32 -3.85
N GLU A 784 41.21 -40.42 -3.11
CA GLU A 784 40.86 -40.40 -1.68
C GLU A 784 41.80 -39.51 -0.83
N SER A 785 43.09 -39.41 -1.17
CA SER A 785 44.04 -38.54 -0.45
C SER A 785 43.88 -37.04 -0.73
N GLU A 786 43.05 -36.67 -1.70
CA GLU A 786 42.64 -35.29 -2.03
C GLU A 786 41.36 -34.86 -1.31
N VAL A 787 40.65 -35.79 -0.65
CA VAL A 787 39.49 -35.45 0.19
C VAL A 787 39.94 -34.54 1.35
N GLY A 788 39.16 -33.51 1.63
CA GLY A 788 39.53 -32.47 2.60
C GLY A 788 40.30 -31.29 1.98
N ARG A 789 40.66 -31.36 0.69
CA ARG A 789 41.34 -30.27 -0.03
C ARG A 789 40.34 -29.40 -0.80
N ASP A 790 40.87 -28.25 -1.26
CA ASP A 790 40.19 -27.33 -2.17
C ASP A 790 39.91 -28.01 -3.50
N VAL A 791 38.67 -27.91 -3.99
CA VAL A 791 38.32 -28.12 -5.41
C VAL A 791 37.93 -26.79 -6.04
N HIS A 792 38.15 -26.66 -7.35
CA HIS A 792 37.99 -25.41 -8.07
C HIS A 792 36.88 -25.52 -9.10
N TYR A 793 35.94 -24.58 -9.05
CA TYR A 793 34.83 -24.50 -9.99
C TYR A 793 34.97 -23.28 -10.89
N LYS A 794 34.76 -23.49 -12.19
CA LYS A 794 34.57 -22.43 -13.17
C LYS A 794 33.15 -22.47 -13.68
N ILE A 795 32.43 -21.35 -13.54
CA ILE A 795 31.13 -21.13 -14.17
C ILE A 795 31.31 -20.15 -15.32
N ARG A 796 30.79 -20.49 -16.50
CA ARG A 796 30.77 -19.63 -17.68
C ARG A 796 29.35 -19.19 -17.98
N PHE A 797 29.23 -17.98 -18.49
CA PHE A 797 27.97 -17.43 -18.96
C PHE A 797 28.19 -16.69 -20.28
N GLU A 798 27.21 -16.78 -21.18
CA GLU A 798 27.22 -16.11 -22.48
C GLU A 798 25.86 -15.45 -22.74
N ASN A 799 25.88 -14.16 -23.05
CA ASN A 799 24.68 -13.44 -23.46
C ASN A 799 24.33 -13.75 -24.92
N THR A 800 23.38 -14.67 -25.08
CA THR A 800 22.79 -15.05 -26.38
C THR A 800 21.52 -14.25 -26.71
N GLY A 801 21.27 -13.18 -25.95
CA GLY A 801 20.12 -12.30 -26.08
C GLY A 801 20.18 -11.40 -27.32
N SER A 802 19.32 -10.37 -27.32
CA SER A 802 19.23 -9.39 -28.42
C SER A 802 19.64 -7.96 -28.01
N ALA A 803 20.10 -7.80 -26.76
CA ALA A 803 20.56 -6.57 -26.16
C ALA A 803 21.62 -6.89 -25.10
N SER A 804 22.41 -5.89 -24.71
CA SER A 804 23.39 -6.05 -23.63
C SER A 804 22.69 -6.34 -22.30
N ALA A 805 23.23 -7.28 -21.52
CA ALA A 805 22.75 -7.58 -20.17
C ALA A 805 23.39 -6.63 -19.17
N ILE A 806 22.58 -5.90 -18.41
CA ILE A 806 23.08 -4.87 -17.47
C ILE A 806 23.63 -5.55 -16.22
N ASN A 807 22.83 -6.46 -15.65
CA ASN A 807 23.16 -7.19 -14.43
C ASN A 807 23.14 -8.69 -14.67
N ILE A 808 24.11 -9.40 -14.10
CA ILE A 808 24.17 -10.86 -14.13
C ILE A 808 24.31 -11.39 -12.72
N VAL A 809 23.48 -12.36 -12.35
CA VAL A 809 23.62 -13.09 -11.07
C VAL A 809 23.89 -14.55 -11.36
N VAL A 810 25.02 -15.05 -10.88
CA VAL A 810 25.34 -16.49 -10.91
C VAL A 810 25.07 -17.05 -9.53
N LYS A 811 23.99 -17.83 -9.40
CA LYS A 811 23.55 -18.43 -8.14
C LYS A 811 23.89 -19.92 -8.13
N THR A 812 24.48 -20.40 -7.04
CA THR A 812 24.74 -21.83 -6.81
C THR A 812 24.40 -22.22 -5.37
N ILE A 813 23.81 -23.39 -5.19
CA ILE A 813 23.48 -23.93 -3.86
C ILE A 813 24.57 -24.93 -3.48
N ILE A 814 25.22 -24.69 -2.36
CA ILE A 814 26.28 -25.54 -1.84
C ILE A 814 25.69 -26.66 -0.96
N ASP A 815 26.08 -27.90 -1.24
CA ASP A 815 25.75 -29.05 -0.38
C ASP A 815 26.68 -29.06 0.84
N GLU A 816 26.19 -28.53 1.97
CA GLU A 816 26.91 -28.49 3.26
C GLU A 816 27.24 -29.88 3.81
N THR A 817 26.66 -30.96 3.28
CA THR A 817 27.06 -32.34 3.64
C THR A 817 28.31 -32.81 2.91
N LYS A 818 28.74 -32.07 1.89
CA LYS A 818 29.89 -32.38 1.02
C LYS A 818 30.98 -31.33 1.09
N PHE A 819 30.63 -30.08 1.37
CA PHE A 819 31.54 -28.94 1.34
C PHE A 819 31.51 -28.12 2.63
N ASP A 820 32.65 -27.51 2.96
CA ASP A 820 32.75 -26.52 4.02
C ASP A 820 32.54 -25.11 3.45
N ILE A 821 31.37 -24.51 3.69
CA ILE A 821 31.01 -23.20 3.15
C ILE A 821 31.94 -22.07 3.62
N THR A 822 32.51 -22.19 4.82
CA THR A 822 33.40 -21.16 5.40
C THR A 822 34.74 -21.09 4.66
N SER A 823 35.08 -22.14 3.90
CA SER A 823 36.27 -22.20 3.07
C SER A 823 36.09 -21.64 1.66
N LEU A 824 34.87 -21.23 1.29
CA LEU A 824 34.58 -20.70 -0.03
C LEU A 824 35.38 -19.41 -0.27
N ALA A 825 36.19 -19.43 -1.32
CA ALA A 825 37.02 -18.29 -1.70
C ALA A 825 36.86 -18.00 -3.20
N PRO A 826 36.35 -16.82 -3.57
CA PRO A 826 36.38 -16.34 -4.95
C PRO A 826 37.83 -16.07 -5.40
N LEU A 827 38.19 -16.48 -6.61
CA LEU A 827 39.58 -16.50 -7.10
C LEU A 827 39.84 -15.56 -8.28
N ASP A 828 39.00 -15.61 -9.31
CA ASP A 828 39.18 -14.83 -10.55
C ASP A 828 37.85 -14.72 -11.28
N SER A 829 37.66 -13.67 -12.07
CA SER A 829 36.47 -13.47 -12.89
C SER A 829 36.81 -12.67 -14.15
N SER A 830 35.88 -12.71 -15.10
CA SER A 830 35.90 -11.85 -16.30
C SER A 830 35.59 -10.37 -16.02
N HIS A 831 34.74 -10.09 -15.02
CA HIS A 831 34.20 -8.77 -14.71
C HIS A 831 34.19 -8.55 -13.19
N SER A 832 34.05 -7.30 -12.72
CA SER A 832 33.89 -7.01 -11.29
C SER A 832 32.61 -7.63 -10.75
N TYR A 833 32.67 -8.17 -9.54
CA TYR A 833 31.53 -8.79 -8.86
C TYR A 833 31.59 -8.58 -7.35
N ILE A 834 30.45 -8.82 -6.70
CA ILE A 834 30.32 -8.98 -5.26
C ILE A 834 29.85 -10.40 -4.98
N THR A 835 30.29 -10.99 -3.87
CA THR A 835 29.81 -12.30 -3.42
C THR A 835 28.95 -12.15 -2.18
N LYS A 836 27.76 -12.73 -2.24
CA LYS A 836 26.81 -12.84 -1.12
C LYS A 836 26.51 -14.30 -0.86
N ILE A 837 26.39 -14.68 0.41
CA ILE A 837 25.88 -16.00 0.79
C ILE A 837 24.62 -15.79 1.64
N ALA A 838 23.48 -16.19 1.09
CA ALA A 838 22.18 -16.16 1.75
C ALA A 838 21.81 -17.55 2.28
N ASN A 839 20.86 -17.62 3.22
CA ASN A 839 20.28 -18.88 3.71
C ASN A 839 21.30 -19.96 4.11
N SER A 840 22.45 -19.55 4.66
CA SER A 840 23.65 -20.34 4.98
C SER A 840 24.43 -20.99 3.82
N ASN A 841 23.78 -21.37 2.71
CA ASN A 841 24.43 -22.16 1.65
C ASN A 841 24.16 -21.69 0.21
N GLU A 842 23.44 -20.59 0.02
CA GLU A 842 23.11 -20.04 -1.28
C GLU A 842 24.12 -18.96 -1.68
N VAL A 843 25.01 -19.30 -2.61
CA VAL A 843 26.10 -18.41 -3.04
C VAL A 843 25.69 -17.69 -4.31
N GLU A 844 25.77 -16.36 -4.27
CA GLU A 844 25.47 -15.47 -5.39
C GLU A 844 26.73 -14.68 -5.76
N PHE A 845 27.13 -14.77 -7.03
CA PHE A 845 28.11 -13.86 -7.62
C PHE A 845 27.36 -12.82 -8.45
N ILE A 846 27.35 -11.58 -7.97
CA ILE A 846 26.55 -10.49 -8.52
C ILE A 846 27.46 -9.58 -9.34
N PHE A 847 27.20 -9.51 -10.63
CA PHE A 847 27.87 -8.66 -11.61
C PHE A 847 26.97 -7.48 -11.94
N GLU A 848 27.19 -6.35 -11.28
CA GLU A 848 26.37 -5.16 -11.44
C GLU A 848 26.90 -4.25 -12.54
N ASN A 849 26.00 -3.78 -13.41
CA ASN A 849 26.28 -2.77 -14.43
C ASN A 849 27.51 -3.11 -15.31
N ILE A 850 27.64 -4.37 -15.72
CA ILE A 850 28.73 -4.81 -16.59
C ILE A 850 28.44 -4.58 -18.08
N GLU A 851 27.16 -4.34 -18.42
CA GLU A 851 26.68 -4.10 -19.78
C GLU A 851 27.17 -5.16 -20.79
N LEU A 852 27.11 -6.44 -20.41
CA LEU A 852 27.65 -7.56 -21.18
C LEU A 852 27.03 -7.58 -22.59
N PRO A 853 27.82 -7.37 -23.66
CA PRO A 853 27.32 -7.32 -25.04
C PRO A 853 26.66 -8.62 -25.49
N PHE A 854 25.98 -8.58 -26.65
CA PHE A 854 25.35 -9.75 -27.29
C PHE A 854 26.01 -10.10 -28.64
N ASP A 855 27.17 -9.49 -28.95
CA ASP A 855 27.94 -9.83 -30.15
C ASP A 855 28.77 -11.10 -29.95
N ASP A 856 28.96 -11.86 -31.04
CA ASP A 856 29.65 -13.16 -31.03
C ASP A 856 31.11 -13.14 -30.53
N GLU A 857 31.72 -11.97 -30.34
CA GLU A 857 33.14 -11.85 -29.96
C GLU A 857 33.36 -11.51 -28.48
N ASN A 858 32.41 -10.80 -27.82
CA ASN A 858 32.60 -10.25 -26.47
C ASN A 858 31.41 -10.50 -25.52
N ASN A 859 30.51 -11.41 -25.87
CA ASN A 859 29.31 -11.71 -25.08
C ASN A 859 29.53 -12.73 -23.95
N ASP A 860 30.78 -13.08 -23.63
CA ASP A 860 31.14 -14.12 -22.68
C ASP A 860 31.65 -13.58 -21.34
N GLY A 861 31.46 -14.38 -20.30
CA GLY A 861 31.98 -14.12 -18.97
C GLY A 861 32.16 -15.40 -18.17
N TYR A 862 32.88 -15.27 -17.06
CA TYR A 862 33.13 -16.35 -16.12
C TYR A 862 33.39 -15.87 -14.69
N VAL A 863 33.19 -16.79 -13.75
CA VAL A 863 33.64 -16.70 -12.35
C VAL A 863 34.32 -18.01 -11.95
N VAL A 864 35.40 -17.90 -11.17
CA VAL A 864 36.12 -19.02 -10.59
C VAL A 864 36.17 -18.87 -9.07
N PHE A 865 35.80 -19.93 -8.38
CA PHE A 865 35.90 -20.03 -6.93
C PHE A 865 36.46 -21.39 -6.52
N LYS A 866 36.95 -21.47 -5.28
CA LYS A 866 37.34 -22.73 -4.66
C LYS A 866 36.55 -22.97 -3.38
N ILE A 867 36.41 -24.23 -3.01
CA ILE A 867 35.77 -24.67 -1.77
C ILE A 867 36.37 -26.01 -1.30
N LYS A 868 36.53 -26.20 0.00
CA LYS A 868 37.03 -27.45 0.58
C LYS A 868 35.94 -28.50 0.59
N THR A 869 36.31 -29.71 0.17
CA THR A 869 35.50 -30.91 0.42
C THR A 869 35.57 -31.30 1.90
N LEU A 870 34.50 -31.89 2.44
CA LEU A 870 34.50 -32.36 3.81
C LEU A 870 35.34 -33.64 3.97
N PRO A 871 36.12 -33.80 5.06
CA PRO A 871 36.88 -35.03 5.33
C PRO A 871 36.01 -36.29 5.54
N THR A 872 34.69 -36.14 5.58
CA THR A 872 33.72 -37.23 5.77
C THR A 872 33.44 -38.04 4.51
N LEU A 873 33.88 -37.55 3.33
CA LEU A 873 33.66 -38.24 2.07
C LEU A 873 34.56 -39.48 1.94
N ALA A 874 34.01 -40.54 1.35
CA ALA A 874 34.68 -41.83 1.21
C ALA A 874 34.75 -42.31 -0.25
N LEU A 875 35.52 -43.37 -0.48
CA LEU A 875 35.61 -44.03 -1.79
C LEU A 875 34.23 -44.39 -2.35
N GLY A 876 33.98 -43.97 -3.60
CA GLY A 876 32.73 -44.17 -4.32
C GLY A 876 31.65 -43.12 -4.04
N ASP A 877 31.87 -42.19 -3.11
CA ASP A 877 31.02 -41.02 -2.97
C ASP A 877 31.20 -40.08 -4.17
N THR A 878 30.14 -39.35 -4.49
CA THR A 878 30.15 -38.27 -5.48
C THR A 878 29.73 -36.96 -4.83
N PHE A 879 30.19 -35.86 -5.41
CA PHE A 879 29.68 -34.53 -5.15
C PHE A 879 29.37 -33.83 -6.47
N GLU A 880 28.33 -33.00 -6.44
CA GLU A 880 27.79 -32.37 -7.63
C GLU A 880 27.71 -30.86 -7.44
N SER A 881 27.88 -30.12 -8.53
CA SER A 881 27.66 -28.68 -8.55
C SER A 881 26.88 -28.28 -9.80
N LYS A 882 26.08 -27.22 -9.63
CA LYS A 882 25.15 -26.68 -10.62
C LYS A 882 24.94 -25.19 -10.32
N ALA A 883 24.74 -24.39 -11.36
CA ALA A 883 24.46 -22.97 -11.22
C ALA A 883 23.24 -22.54 -12.05
N ASP A 884 22.57 -21.50 -11.57
CA ASP A 884 21.51 -20.79 -12.25
C ASP A 884 22.05 -19.39 -12.60
N ILE A 885 22.00 -19.02 -13.88
CA ILE A 885 22.54 -17.75 -14.39
C ILE A 885 21.38 -16.84 -14.78
N PHE A 886 21.20 -15.75 -14.05
CA PHE A 886 20.16 -14.76 -14.31
C PHE A 886 20.75 -13.60 -15.12
N PHE A 887 20.11 -13.28 -16.25
CA PHE A 887 20.42 -12.10 -17.05
C PHE A 887 19.28 -11.10 -16.87
N ASP A 888 19.57 -9.99 -16.18
CA ASP A 888 18.59 -8.99 -15.78
C ASP A 888 17.35 -9.63 -15.11
N TYR A 889 16.17 -9.43 -15.70
CA TYR A 889 14.88 -9.87 -15.17
C TYR A 889 14.40 -11.21 -15.76
N ASN A 890 15.20 -11.85 -16.60
CA ASN A 890 14.81 -13.08 -17.30
C ASN A 890 14.90 -14.32 -16.39
N PHE A 891 14.16 -15.37 -16.79
CA PHE A 891 14.32 -16.70 -16.17
C PHE A 891 15.77 -17.17 -16.27
N PRO A 892 16.27 -17.92 -15.26
CA PRO A 892 17.66 -18.32 -15.24
C PRO A 892 17.98 -19.33 -16.35
N ILE A 893 19.16 -19.20 -16.93
CA ILE A 893 19.79 -20.25 -17.72
C ILE A 893 20.46 -21.20 -16.74
N ILE A 894 19.97 -22.42 -16.74
CA ILE A 894 20.43 -23.48 -15.85
C ILE A 894 21.63 -24.19 -16.49
N THR A 895 22.77 -24.25 -15.81
CA THR A 895 23.96 -24.96 -16.31
C THR A 895 23.75 -26.48 -16.31
N ASN A 896 24.72 -27.21 -16.88
CA ASN A 896 24.86 -28.64 -16.61
C ASN A 896 25.04 -28.91 -15.10
N THR A 897 24.73 -30.13 -14.67
CA THR A 897 25.21 -30.66 -13.39
C THR A 897 26.57 -31.31 -13.62
N TYR A 898 27.62 -30.83 -12.94
CA TYR A 898 28.95 -31.45 -12.99
C TYR A 898 29.13 -32.35 -11.77
N SER A 899 29.54 -33.60 -11.99
CA SER A 899 29.69 -34.62 -10.94
C SER A 899 31.14 -35.11 -10.91
N THR A 900 31.71 -35.17 -9.70
CA THR A 900 33.06 -35.68 -9.44
C THR A 900 32.97 -36.86 -8.47
N GLU A 901 33.62 -37.97 -8.81
CA GLU A 901 33.66 -39.21 -8.02
C GLU A 901 34.99 -39.35 -7.26
N ILE A 902 34.91 -39.82 -6.01
CA ILE A 902 36.10 -40.15 -5.22
C ILE A 902 36.54 -41.56 -5.56
N VAL A 903 37.72 -41.68 -6.15
CA VAL A 903 38.30 -42.95 -6.57
C VAL A 903 39.53 -43.32 -5.73
N SER A 904 39.86 -44.60 -5.71
CA SER A 904 41.09 -45.05 -5.07
C SER A 904 42.30 -44.57 -5.85
N GLU A 905 43.40 -44.31 -5.14
CA GLU A 905 44.72 -44.15 -5.74
C GLU A 905 45.04 -45.42 -6.53
N ARG A 906 44.80 -45.39 -7.84
CA ARG A 906 45.25 -46.47 -8.71
C ARG A 906 46.77 -46.38 -8.79
N LEU A 907 47.46 -47.21 -8.02
CA LEU A 907 48.82 -47.63 -8.34
C LEU A 907 48.76 -48.29 -9.73
N ASN A 908 49.12 -47.49 -10.73
CA ASN A 908 49.00 -47.77 -12.15
C ASN A 908 49.50 -49.17 -12.53
N ILE A 909 48.59 -50.01 -13.05
CA ILE A 909 48.92 -51.10 -13.97
C ILE A 909 48.00 -51.08 -15.21
N ASP A 910 46.82 -50.45 -15.16
CA ASP A 910 45.80 -50.57 -16.22
C ASP A 910 45.54 -49.32 -17.07
N ASP A 911 46.27 -48.20 -16.88
CA ASP A 911 46.20 -47.03 -17.80
C ASP A 911 47.36 -46.93 -18.79
N VAL A 912 48.15 -48.00 -18.93
CA VAL A 912 48.89 -48.24 -20.17
C VAL A 912 48.00 -49.01 -21.14
N ASN A 913 46.99 -48.32 -21.67
CA ASN A 913 46.49 -48.59 -23.01
C ASN A 913 47.20 -47.73 -24.08
N ARG A 914 48.48 -47.41 -23.85
CA ARG A 914 49.47 -47.29 -24.94
C ARG A 914 50.30 -48.58 -25.00
N ASN A 915 49.64 -49.64 -25.44
CA ASN A 915 50.19 -50.98 -25.67
C ASN A 915 51.07 -51.04 -26.94
N ASP A 916 51.91 -50.02 -27.17
CA ASP A 916 52.67 -49.96 -28.41
C ASP A 916 54.00 -50.70 -28.33
N ILE A 917 54.56 -50.97 -27.15
CA ILE A 917 55.82 -51.73 -27.03
C ILE A 917 55.57 -53.25 -27.04
N GLN A 918 55.56 -53.82 -28.23
CA GLN A 918 55.55 -55.25 -28.52
C GLN A 918 56.97 -55.83 -28.53
N ILE A 919 57.16 -56.93 -27.81
CA ILE A 919 58.41 -57.71 -27.81
C ILE A 919 58.21 -59.05 -28.52
N TYR A 920 59.04 -59.38 -29.50
CA TYR A 920 58.92 -60.64 -30.24
C TYR A 920 60.23 -61.11 -30.90
N PRO A 921 60.39 -62.42 -31.10
CA PRO A 921 59.57 -63.51 -30.56
C PRO A 921 59.83 -63.68 -29.06
N ASN A 922 58.82 -64.08 -28.30
CA ASN A 922 58.96 -64.51 -26.91
C ASN A 922 58.13 -65.80 -26.76
N PRO A 923 58.73 -67.01 -26.75
CA PRO A 923 60.15 -67.29 -26.50
C PRO A 923 61.13 -66.84 -27.61
N VAL A 924 62.32 -66.39 -27.22
CA VAL A 924 63.37 -65.85 -28.09
C VAL A 924 64.57 -66.80 -28.18
N LYS A 925 65.12 -67.03 -29.38
CA LYS A 925 66.33 -67.85 -29.51
C LYS A 925 67.62 -67.03 -29.39
N ASP A 926 67.79 -66.05 -30.26
CA ASP A 926 69.03 -65.26 -30.34
C ASP A 926 68.75 -63.75 -30.33
N ILE A 927 67.76 -63.26 -31.08
CA ILE A 927 67.47 -61.82 -31.20
C ILE A 927 66.04 -61.53 -30.75
N LEU A 928 65.89 -60.65 -29.77
CA LEU A 928 64.60 -60.11 -29.33
C LEU A 928 64.36 -58.77 -30.03
N ARG A 929 63.22 -58.62 -30.69
CA ARG A 929 62.81 -57.35 -31.31
C ARG A 929 61.85 -56.61 -30.41
N ILE A 930 62.02 -55.29 -30.36
CA ILE A 930 61.19 -54.36 -29.61
C ILE A 930 60.57 -53.42 -30.66
N LYS A 931 59.25 -53.40 -30.75
CA LYS A 931 58.48 -52.54 -31.65
C LYS A 931 57.60 -51.66 -30.78
N GLY A 932 57.69 -50.34 -30.87
CA GLY A 932 56.75 -49.41 -30.21
C GLY A 932 57.00 -47.94 -30.52
N THR A 933 56.09 -47.08 -30.06
CA THR A 933 56.00 -45.64 -30.41
C THR A 933 56.84 -44.74 -29.50
N SER A 934 57.32 -45.23 -28.35
CA SER A 934 58.14 -44.45 -27.41
C SER A 934 59.64 -44.65 -27.65
N SER A 935 60.45 -43.58 -27.66
CA SER A 935 61.92 -43.72 -27.63
C SER A 935 62.41 -44.36 -26.32
N ILE A 936 63.35 -45.29 -26.45
CA ILE A 936 63.88 -46.08 -25.33
C ILE A 936 65.11 -45.37 -24.77
N GLN A 937 65.08 -45.01 -23.49
CA GLN A 937 66.22 -44.39 -22.78
C GLN A 937 67.23 -45.44 -22.33
N SER A 938 66.75 -46.59 -21.81
CA SER A 938 67.62 -47.71 -21.47
C SER A 938 66.88 -49.05 -21.49
N ILE A 939 67.63 -50.11 -21.77
CA ILE A 939 67.20 -51.50 -21.75
C ILE A 939 68.06 -52.24 -20.74
N SER A 940 67.45 -52.85 -19.73
CA SER A 940 68.12 -53.63 -18.71
C SER A 940 67.51 -55.02 -18.61
N MET A 941 68.31 -56.07 -18.48
CA MET A 941 67.84 -57.44 -18.33
C MET A 941 68.34 -58.06 -17.02
N TYR A 942 67.44 -58.68 -16.27
CA TYR A 942 67.69 -59.25 -14.95
C TYR A 942 67.35 -60.74 -14.88
N THR A 943 68.04 -61.48 -14.01
CA THR A 943 67.56 -62.79 -13.52
C THR A 943 66.34 -62.61 -12.61
N LEU A 944 65.59 -63.70 -12.36
CA LEU A 944 64.52 -63.71 -11.34
C LEU A 944 65.01 -63.38 -9.92
N SER A 945 66.31 -63.47 -9.64
CA SER A 945 66.92 -63.08 -8.36
C SER A 945 67.42 -61.63 -8.34
N GLY A 946 67.10 -60.81 -9.36
CA GLY A 946 67.46 -59.40 -9.44
C GLY A 946 68.89 -59.11 -9.90
N GLN A 947 69.63 -60.11 -10.40
CA GLN A 947 70.98 -59.90 -10.92
C GLN A 947 70.92 -59.30 -12.33
N LEU A 948 71.52 -58.12 -12.54
CA LEU A 948 71.65 -57.48 -13.85
C LEU A 948 72.58 -58.30 -14.76
N LEU A 949 72.11 -58.62 -15.97
CA LEU A 949 72.82 -59.42 -16.98
C LEU A 949 73.25 -58.61 -18.19
N LEU A 950 72.44 -57.60 -18.56
CA LEU A 950 72.69 -56.74 -19.72
C LEU A 950 72.09 -55.36 -19.44
N GLU A 951 72.81 -54.31 -19.81
CA GLU A 951 72.33 -52.93 -19.79
C GLU A 951 72.80 -52.23 -21.07
N GLN A 952 71.87 -51.57 -21.77
CA GLN A 952 72.13 -50.79 -22.97
C GLN A 952 71.41 -49.44 -22.85
N ARG A 953 72.11 -48.34 -23.18
CA ARG A 953 71.62 -46.96 -23.02
C ARG A 953 71.50 -46.22 -24.35
N GLU A 954 71.11 -46.94 -25.40
CA GLU A 954 70.89 -46.41 -26.74
C GLU A 954 69.51 -46.84 -27.24
N ASN A 955 68.89 -45.99 -28.06
CA ASN A 955 67.60 -46.28 -28.68
C ASN A 955 67.78 -47.37 -29.76
N THR A 956 67.47 -48.62 -29.41
CA THR A 956 67.56 -49.79 -30.31
C THR A 956 66.26 -50.57 -30.34
N ASN A 957 65.90 -51.06 -31.52
CA ASN A 957 64.71 -51.89 -31.75
C ASN A 957 65.03 -53.40 -31.73
N GLU A 958 66.29 -53.79 -31.57
CA GLU A 958 66.72 -55.19 -31.48
C GLU A 958 67.75 -55.38 -30.36
N LEU A 959 67.67 -56.54 -29.70
CA LEU A 959 68.52 -56.94 -28.58
C LEU A 959 69.09 -58.34 -28.83
N ASP A 960 70.42 -58.47 -28.89
CA ASP A 960 71.10 -59.76 -29.02
C ASP A 960 71.19 -60.45 -27.66
N LEU A 961 70.44 -61.52 -27.52
CA LEU A 961 70.38 -62.36 -26.33
C LEU A 961 71.20 -63.63 -26.47
N SER A 962 71.86 -63.89 -27.61
CA SER A 962 72.69 -65.09 -27.84
C SER A 962 73.68 -65.44 -26.71
N PRO A 963 74.26 -64.48 -25.95
CA PRO A 963 75.18 -64.80 -24.84
C PRO A 963 74.50 -65.40 -23.60
N LEU A 964 73.19 -65.27 -23.45
CA LEU A 964 72.44 -65.76 -22.29
C LEU A 964 72.12 -67.26 -22.41
N LYS A 965 71.97 -67.96 -21.28
CA LYS A 965 71.54 -69.38 -21.27
C LYS A 965 70.01 -69.48 -21.37
N ASP A 966 69.49 -70.64 -21.74
CA ASP A 966 68.04 -70.92 -21.72
C ASP A 966 67.47 -70.67 -20.31
N GLY A 967 66.38 -69.91 -20.22
CA GLY A 967 65.87 -69.45 -18.93
C GLY A 967 64.84 -68.32 -19.00
N ILE A 968 64.34 -67.94 -17.83
CA ILE A 968 63.38 -66.84 -17.66
C ILE A 968 64.13 -65.61 -17.15
N TYR A 969 63.93 -64.48 -17.85
CA TYR A 969 64.55 -63.20 -17.55
C TYR A 969 63.48 -62.10 -17.43
N ILE A 970 63.80 -61.02 -16.72
CA ILE A 970 62.97 -59.81 -16.67
C ILE A 970 63.69 -58.74 -17.50
N LEU A 971 63.04 -58.30 -18.57
CA LEU A 971 63.43 -57.15 -19.37
C LEU A 971 62.76 -55.90 -18.77
N ASN A 972 63.56 -54.95 -18.33
CA ASN A 972 63.15 -53.62 -17.90
C ASN A 972 63.50 -52.64 -19.02
N LEU A 973 62.50 -51.93 -19.53
CA LEU A 973 62.62 -50.89 -20.54
C LEU A 973 62.29 -49.55 -19.88
N LYS A 974 63.25 -48.64 -19.85
CA LYS A 974 63.03 -47.28 -19.36
C LYS A 974 62.74 -46.38 -20.55
N THR A 975 61.59 -45.72 -20.49
CA THR A 975 61.20 -44.65 -21.41
C THR A 975 61.01 -43.37 -20.61
N HIS A 976 60.82 -42.24 -21.27
CA HIS A 976 60.48 -40.97 -20.62
C HIS A 976 59.12 -41.01 -19.88
N PHE A 977 58.27 -42.00 -20.18
CA PHE A 977 56.96 -42.21 -19.53
C PHE A 977 57.01 -43.17 -18.34
N GLY A 978 58.15 -43.81 -18.07
CA GLY A 978 58.32 -44.73 -16.94
C GLY A 978 59.06 -46.01 -17.30
N GLU A 979 59.02 -46.97 -16.38
CA GLU A 979 59.69 -48.26 -16.52
C GLU A 979 58.69 -49.38 -16.83
N ILE A 980 58.93 -50.11 -17.91
CA ILE A 980 58.13 -51.24 -18.35
C ILE A 980 58.89 -52.53 -18.08
N ASN A 981 58.30 -53.45 -17.33
CA ASN A 981 58.88 -54.77 -17.08
C ASN A 981 58.15 -55.84 -17.91
N LYS A 982 58.90 -56.66 -18.67
CA LYS A 982 58.38 -57.80 -19.44
C LYS A 982 59.18 -59.06 -19.13
N GLN A 983 58.48 -60.18 -18.97
CA GLN A 983 59.12 -61.48 -18.84
C GLN A 983 59.56 -61.99 -20.22
N ILE A 984 60.82 -62.41 -20.34
CA ILE A 984 61.39 -63.02 -21.54
C ILE A 984 61.73 -64.48 -21.26
N ILE A 985 61.32 -65.37 -22.16
CA ILE A 985 61.67 -66.78 -22.15
C ILE A 985 62.72 -66.98 -23.26
N LYS A 986 63.94 -67.37 -22.91
CA LYS A 986 64.97 -67.76 -23.86
C LYS A 986 65.03 -69.27 -24.01
#